data_AF-A0AAD6RGK8-F1
#
_entry.id   AF-A0AAD6RGK8-F1
#
_cell.length_a   1.000
_cell.length_b   1.000
_cell.length_c   1.000
_cell.angle_alpha   90.00
_cell.angle_beta   90.00
_cell.angle_gamma   90.00
#
_symmetry.space_group_name_H-M   'P 1'
#
loop_
_entity.id
_entity.type
_entity.pdbx_description
1 polymer ?
#
loop_
_entity_poly.entity_id
_entity_poly.type
_entity_poly.pdbx_seq_one_letter_code
_entity_poly.pdbx_strand_id
1 'polypeptide(L)'
;MPAGVMIPARNMPSMIGVNGNIGGFGSTSGLALGQPNMMEGHGFHHLDMTHNTSEGDMTRIRDEEFDSTNTKSGSENQEGASGDDQDPRPKKKRYHRHTQHQIQEMEAFFKECPHPDDKQRKELSRELGLEPLQVKFWFQNKRTQMKTQHERHENTQLRNENDKLRADNMRYRDALSNASCPNCGGPTAIGEMSFDEHHLRLENTRLREEIDRISAIAARYVGKPVVNYPVLSPPMPPRPVDLGVGSFGGQPGLGGDIYEAGDLLRSISAPTEADKPMIIELAVAAMEELIRMAQMDEPLWMNSLDGIDAVLNEDEYIRIFPHGIGPKPTGFKCEASRESAVVIMNHINLVEYLMDVNQWSTLFSGIVSRALTLEVLSTGVAGNYNGALQVMTAEFQLPTPLVPTRESYYVRYCKQHADGTWAVVDVSLDSIRPGPAARCRRRPSGCLIQEMPNGYSKVTWVEHVEVDDRGVHNLYKHLVSSGHAFGAKRWVATLNRQCERLASAMATNIPAGDAGVITNQEGRKSMMKLAERMVISFCAGVSASTAHTWTTLSGTGADDVRVMTRKSVDDPGRPPGIVLSAATSFWLPVPPKRVFDFLRDENTRNEWDILSNGGVVQEMAHIANGRDTGNCVSLIRVNSANSSQSNMLILQESCTDQTASFVIYAPVDIVAMNVVLNGGDPDYVALLPSGFAIFPDGTAAHGVGMEESGSTGGSLLTVAFQILVDSVPTAKLSLGSVATVNNLIACTVERIKASLSCESA
;
A
#
# COMPACT_ATOMS: atom_id res chain seq x y z
N MET A 1 8.47 -12.52 -35.11
CA MET A 1 8.13 -13.89 -34.67
C MET A 1 6.93 -13.75 -33.75
N PRO A 2 5.76 -14.33 -34.06
CA PRO A 2 4.52 -13.97 -33.38
C PRO A 2 4.42 -14.57 -31.97
N ALA A 3 3.88 -13.80 -31.03
CA ALA A 3 3.60 -14.24 -29.67
C ALA A 3 2.45 -15.26 -29.65
N GLY A 4 2.63 -16.35 -28.91
CA GLY A 4 1.63 -17.41 -28.76
C GLY A 4 0.51 -17.00 -27.80
N VAL A 5 -0.48 -16.26 -28.30
CA VAL A 5 -1.72 -15.97 -27.56
C VAL A 5 -2.63 -17.20 -27.55
N MET A 6 -3.15 -17.58 -26.37
CA MET A 6 -4.19 -18.61 -26.29
C MET A 6 -5.50 -18.10 -26.89
N ILE A 7 -5.77 -18.48 -28.14
CA ILE A 7 -7.10 -18.44 -28.72
C ILE A 7 -7.83 -19.72 -28.29
N PRO A 8 -9.02 -19.65 -27.66
CA PRO A 8 -9.79 -20.85 -27.34
C PRO A 8 -10.17 -21.57 -28.64
N ALA A 9 -9.74 -22.83 -28.77
CA ALA A 9 -9.98 -23.62 -29.96
C ALA A 9 -11.49 -23.86 -30.15
N ARG A 10 -12.06 -23.30 -31.23
CA ARG A 10 -13.36 -23.73 -31.74
C ARG A 10 -13.26 -25.18 -32.20
N ASN A 11 -13.73 -26.12 -31.38
CA ASN A 11 -14.47 -27.35 -31.73
C ASN A 11 -14.35 -28.39 -30.59
N MET A 12 -15.45 -28.67 -29.89
CA MET A 12 -15.61 -29.92 -29.13
C MET A 12 -16.61 -30.83 -29.88
N PRO A 13 -16.25 -32.10 -30.18
CA PRO A 13 -17.21 -33.14 -30.48
C PRO A 13 -17.67 -33.86 -29.20
N SER A 14 -18.97 -34.10 -29.10
CA SER A 14 -19.58 -34.92 -28.04
C SER A 14 -19.25 -36.40 -28.22
N MET A 15 -18.97 -37.11 -27.12
CA MET A 15 -18.92 -38.58 -27.08
C MET A 15 -19.50 -39.09 -25.74
N ILE A 16 -20.65 -39.74 -25.82
CA ILE A 16 -21.19 -40.60 -24.77
C ILE A 16 -20.52 -41.98 -24.90
N GLY A 17 -20.03 -42.55 -23.79
CA GLY A 17 -19.45 -43.90 -23.76
C GLY A 17 -19.51 -44.50 -22.36
N VAL A 18 -20.01 -45.74 -22.24
CA VAL A 18 -20.37 -46.41 -20.97
C VAL A 18 -19.57 -47.72 -20.81
N ASN A 19 -19.34 -48.15 -19.56
CA ASN A 19 -18.58 -49.34 -19.09
C ASN A 19 -17.05 -49.21 -19.16
N GLY A 20 -16.25 -49.75 -18.23
CA GLY A 20 -16.57 -50.44 -16.95
C GLY A 20 -15.41 -51.31 -16.43
N ASN A 21 -15.51 -51.74 -15.17
CA ASN A 21 -14.73 -52.81 -14.47
C ASN A 21 -13.36 -52.52 -13.76
N ILE A 22 -13.42 -52.56 -12.42
CA ILE A 22 -12.67 -53.43 -11.46
C ILE A 22 -11.12 -53.42 -11.44
N GLY A 23 -10.58 -52.94 -10.30
CA GLY A 23 -9.85 -53.81 -9.34
C GLY A 23 -8.32 -53.68 -9.20
N GLY A 24 -7.84 -53.39 -8.00
CA GLY A 24 -6.42 -53.51 -7.64
C GLY A 24 -6.08 -53.03 -6.22
N PHE A 25 -5.89 -53.97 -5.27
CA PHE A 25 -5.40 -53.68 -3.91
C PHE A 25 -3.88 -53.45 -3.88
N GLY A 26 -3.39 -52.61 -2.96
CA GLY A 26 -1.97 -52.49 -2.63
C GLY A 26 -1.72 -51.66 -1.38
N SER A 27 -1.47 -52.32 -0.24
CA SER A 27 -1.14 -51.67 1.04
C SER A 27 0.32 -51.96 1.40
N THR A 28 1.04 -51.00 2.02
CA THR A 28 1.74 -51.17 3.33
C THR A 28 2.76 -50.05 3.63
N SER A 29 2.81 -49.66 4.92
CA SER A 29 3.94 -49.12 5.70
C SER A 29 4.71 -47.87 5.20
N GLY A 30 4.99 -46.82 5.99
CA GLY A 30 4.80 -46.60 7.43
C GLY A 30 6.12 -46.50 8.21
N LEU A 31 6.56 -45.29 8.55
CA LEU A 31 7.57 -44.99 9.58
C LEU A 31 7.29 -43.63 10.23
N ALA A 32 7.47 -43.55 11.56
CA ALA A 32 7.26 -42.35 12.36
C ALA A 32 8.44 -42.12 13.31
N LEU A 33 8.86 -40.85 13.44
CA LEU A 33 9.80 -40.26 14.40
C LEU A 33 9.86 -38.76 14.04
N GLY A 34 9.81 -37.77 14.94
CA GLY A 34 9.64 -37.76 16.40
C GLY A 34 10.07 -36.36 16.91
N GLN A 35 9.13 -35.55 17.40
CA GLN A 35 9.43 -34.19 17.92
C GLN A 35 10.23 -34.22 19.23
N PRO A 36 10.81 -33.08 19.60
CA PRO A 36 10.49 -32.54 20.93
C PRO A 36 10.07 -31.06 20.94
N ASN A 37 8.96 -30.77 21.65
CA ASN A 37 8.58 -29.43 22.13
C ASN A 37 9.48 -28.99 23.30
N MET A 38 9.63 -27.67 23.51
CA MET A 38 9.32 -26.88 24.74
C MET A 38 9.14 -25.40 24.30
N MET A 39 8.08 -24.63 24.60
CA MET A 39 7.67 -24.04 25.89
C MET A 39 8.82 -23.36 26.67
N GLU A 40 8.70 -22.18 27.29
CA GLU A 40 7.74 -21.06 27.30
C GLU A 40 8.42 -19.93 28.14
N GLY A 41 7.81 -18.74 28.32
CA GLY A 41 8.07 -17.95 29.55
C GLY A 41 8.76 -16.58 29.41
N HIS A 42 7.92 -15.58 29.21
CA HIS A 42 8.05 -14.14 29.54
C HIS A 42 9.01 -13.70 30.66
N GLY A 43 9.44 -12.43 30.61
CA GLY A 43 9.40 -11.60 31.84
C GLY A 43 10.30 -10.36 31.97
N PHE A 44 9.70 -9.18 31.78
CA PHE A 44 9.76 -8.00 32.68
C PHE A 44 10.93 -6.99 32.76
N HIS A 45 10.50 -5.70 32.69
CA HIS A 45 10.94 -4.52 33.48
C HIS A 45 12.37 -3.94 33.29
N HIS A 46 12.66 -2.63 33.47
CA HIS A 46 11.88 -1.37 33.61
C HIS A 46 12.88 -0.17 33.71
N LEU A 47 12.38 1.07 33.59
CA LEU A 47 12.94 2.40 33.97
C LEU A 47 13.71 3.26 32.95
N ASP A 48 13.12 4.44 32.74
CA ASP A 48 13.70 5.68 32.21
C ASP A 48 14.89 6.22 33.01
N MET A 49 15.69 7.08 32.37
CA MET A 49 16.11 8.34 32.99
C MET A 49 16.35 9.43 31.93
N THR A 50 15.72 10.58 32.12
CA THR A 50 15.80 11.80 31.29
C THR A 50 17.16 12.50 31.31
N HIS A 51 17.52 13.23 30.24
CA HIS A 51 18.26 14.49 30.37
C HIS A 51 18.12 15.44 29.17
N ASN A 52 17.72 16.69 29.44
CA ASN A 52 17.83 17.84 28.52
C ASN A 52 19.27 18.38 28.49
N THR A 53 19.72 18.96 27.36
CA THR A 53 20.07 20.41 27.21
C THR A 53 20.61 20.79 25.81
N SER A 54 19.97 21.81 25.21
CA SER A 54 20.47 22.91 24.35
C SER A 54 21.68 22.80 23.40
N GLU A 55 21.42 23.18 22.14
CA GLU A 55 22.17 24.04 21.20
C GLU A 55 23.64 24.45 21.47
N GLY A 56 24.47 24.54 20.41
CA GLY A 56 25.61 25.48 20.40
C GLY A 56 26.83 25.20 19.50
N ASP A 57 26.70 25.50 18.19
CA ASP A 57 27.77 26.00 17.28
C ASP A 57 28.96 25.10 16.81
N MET A 58 29.49 25.46 15.64
CA MET A 58 30.55 24.79 14.89
C MET A 58 31.97 25.05 15.44
N THR A 59 32.87 24.09 15.24
CA THR A 59 34.26 24.43 14.85
C THR A 59 34.90 23.34 14.00
N ARG A 60 35.41 23.73 12.81
CA ARG A 60 36.14 22.85 11.88
C ARG A 60 37.59 22.72 12.34
N ILE A 61 38.10 21.50 12.54
CA ILE A 61 39.55 21.25 12.65
C ILE A 61 39.95 20.11 11.70
N ARG A 62 40.51 20.57 10.57
CA ARG A 62 41.37 19.95 9.55
C ARG A 62 42.21 18.74 10.01
N ASP A 63 42.18 17.70 9.19
CA ASP A 63 43.10 16.56 9.23
C ASP A 63 44.53 16.96 8.82
N GLU A 64 45.55 16.43 9.50
CA GLU A 64 46.92 16.36 8.98
C GLU A 64 47.54 14.99 9.30
N GLU A 65 48.12 14.37 8.27
CA GLU A 65 48.93 13.15 8.38
C GLU A 65 50.33 13.49 8.91
N PHE A 66 50.99 12.56 9.61
CA PHE A 66 52.08 11.76 9.03
C PHE A 66 53.03 11.13 10.07
N ASP A 67 53.31 9.86 9.81
CA ASP A 67 54.39 8.96 10.24
C ASP A 67 54.77 8.63 11.69
N SER A 68 55.21 7.37 11.82
CA SER A 68 55.74 6.75 13.04
C SER A 68 57.19 6.35 12.84
N THR A 69 58.14 6.98 13.55
CA THR A 69 59.50 6.43 13.68
C THR A 69 60.06 6.48 15.11
N ASN A 70 60.73 5.37 15.45
CA ASN A 70 61.79 5.17 16.44
C ASN A 70 61.54 5.13 17.97
N THR A 71 61.29 3.90 18.43
CA THR A 71 62.18 3.09 19.30
C THR A 71 63.06 3.73 20.40
N LYS A 72 62.80 3.28 21.65
CA LYS A 72 63.73 2.94 22.75
C LYS A 72 64.63 3.99 23.46
N SER A 73 64.37 4.06 24.77
CA SER A 73 65.33 3.81 25.88
C SER A 73 66.30 4.91 26.32
N GLY A 74 66.15 5.34 27.57
CA GLY A 74 67.17 6.05 28.36
C GLY A 74 67.25 5.46 29.77
N SER A 75 68.47 5.16 30.23
CA SER A 75 68.75 4.52 31.54
C SER A 75 69.21 5.55 32.58
N GLU A 76 69.11 5.18 33.85
CA GLU A 76 69.32 5.99 35.06
C GLU A 76 70.79 6.32 35.37
N ASN A 77 71.01 7.37 36.19
CA ASN A 77 71.87 7.47 37.40
C ASN A 77 72.46 8.90 37.61
N GLN A 78 72.06 9.61 38.69
CA GLN A 78 72.79 9.85 39.97
C GLN A 78 73.59 11.18 39.99
N GLU A 79 73.82 11.91 41.08
CA GLU A 79 73.37 11.84 42.50
C GLU A 79 72.38 13.03 42.82
N GLY A 80 72.16 13.61 44.03
CA GLY A 80 72.67 13.45 45.41
C GLY A 80 71.83 14.27 46.44
N ALA A 81 72.06 14.06 47.74
CA ALA A 81 71.07 14.36 48.81
C ALA A 81 71.07 15.81 49.40
N SER A 82 69.92 16.23 49.97
CA SER A 82 69.74 16.69 51.37
C SER A 82 68.45 17.52 51.57
N GLY A 83 67.62 17.21 52.60
CA GLY A 83 66.56 18.11 53.09
C GLY A 83 65.23 17.47 53.55
N ASP A 84 65.17 17.04 54.81
CA ASP A 84 63.94 16.89 55.62
C ASP A 84 63.26 18.27 55.86
N ASP A 85 61.96 18.45 56.15
CA ASP A 85 60.81 17.54 56.41
C ASP A 85 59.46 18.30 56.15
N GLN A 86 58.32 17.63 56.38
CA GLN A 86 56.92 18.09 56.51
C GLN A 86 55.94 17.85 55.33
N ASP A 87 55.30 16.67 55.45
CA ASP A 87 53.88 16.35 55.17
C ASP A 87 53.36 16.14 53.72
N PRO A 88 52.36 15.24 53.52
CA PRO A 88 52.43 14.29 52.42
C PRO A 88 51.30 14.46 51.41
N ARG A 89 51.66 14.75 50.15
CA ARG A 89 50.68 14.73 49.05
C ARG A 89 50.28 13.28 48.75
N PRO A 90 48.98 12.96 48.64
CA PRO A 90 48.52 11.59 48.43
C PRO A 90 49.02 11.04 47.09
N LYS A 91 49.67 9.86 47.14
CA LYS A 91 50.19 9.17 45.96
C LYS A 91 49.06 8.87 44.96
N LYS A 92 49.17 9.35 43.72
CA LYS A 92 48.26 8.97 42.62
C LYS A 92 48.24 7.44 42.49
N LYS A 93 47.06 6.82 42.62
CA LYS A 93 46.88 5.39 42.33
C LYS A 93 47.29 5.11 40.89
N ARG A 94 48.34 4.30 40.71
CA ARG A 94 48.82 3.85 39.40
C ARG A 94 47.85 2.77 38.91
N TYR A 95 47.00 3.09 37.93
CA TYR A 95 46.08 2.11 37.35
C TYR A 95 46.88 0.94 36.75
N HIS A 96 46.63 -0.29 37.22
CA HIS A 96 47.19 -1.48 36.60
C HIS A 96 46.50 -1.72 35.25
N ARG A 97 47.30 -1.78 34.19
CA ARG A 97 46.85 -2.16 32.84
C ARG A 97 46.72 -3.69 32.79
N HIS A 98 45.63 -4.20 32.19
CA HIS A 98 45.46 -5.63 31.97
C HIS A 98 46.62 -6.20 31.16
N THR A 99 47.03 -7.43 31.48
CA THR A 99 48.07 -8.16 30.75
C THR A 99 47.57 -8.61 29.38
N GLN A 100 48.50 -8.93 28.46
CA GLN A 100 48.14 -9.39 27.12
C GLN A 100 47.29 -10.68 27.13
N HIS A 101 47.61 -11.62 28.03
CA HIS A 101 46.83 -12.84 28.26
C HIS A 101 45.40 -12.52 28.71
N GLN A 102 45.24 -11.64 29.72
CA GLN A 102 43.91 -11.23 30.18
C GLN A 102 43.08 -10.56 29.07
N ILE A 103 43.71 -9.77 28.21
CA ILE A 103 43.03 -9.16 27.06
C ILE A 103 42.62 -10.23 26.05
N GLN A 104 43.49 -11.18 25.71
CA GLN A 104 43.22 -12.24 24.74
C GLN A 104 42.05 -13.13 25.17
N GLU A 105 42.02 -13.56 26.44
CA GLU A 105 40.91 -14.37 26.98
C GLU A 105 39.60 -13.60 27.01
N MET A 106 39.61 -12.33 27.42
CA MET A 106 38.41 -11.49 27.37
C MET A 106 37.95 -11.23 25.92
N GLU A 107 38.86 -11.12 24.95
CA GLU A 107 38.53 -11.01 23.51
C GLU A 107 38.03 -12.30 22.89
N ALA A 108 38.51 -13.46 23.34
CA ALA A 108 37.99 -14.77 22.95
C ALA A 108 36.55 -14.92 23.48
N PHE A 109 36.34 -14.71 24.78
CA PHE A 109 35.02 -14.79 25.40
C PHE A 109 34.03 -13.77 24.80
N PHE A 110 34.49 -12.55 24.43
CA PHE A 110 33.65 -11.54 23.79
C PHE A 110 33.10 -11.98 22.42
N LYS A 111 33.82 -12.81 21.67
CA LYS A 111 33.33 -13.34 20.37
C LYS A 111 32.18 -14.33 20.55
N GLU A 112 32.16 -15.07 21.65
CA GLU A 112 31.12 -16.05 21.98
C GLU A 112 29.95 -15.40 22.71
N CYS A 113 30.22 -14.49 23.65
CA CYS A 113 29.21 -13.80 24.45
C CYS A 113 29.57 -12.31 24.69
N PRO A 114 29.09 -11.37 23.85
CA PRO A 114 29.32 -9.92 24.03
C PRO A 114 28.66 -9.30 25.27
N HIS A 115 27.72 -10.00 25.90
CA HIS A 115 26.90 -9.54 27.02
C HIS A 115 26.89 -10.57 28.18
N PRO A 116 28.02 -10.79 28.87
CA PRO A 116 28.12 -11.80 29.92
C PRO A 116 27.28 -11.46 31.16
N ASP A 117 26.57 -12.46 31.67
CA ASP A 117 25.76 -12.37 32.90
C ASP A 117 26.65 -12.25 34.17
N ASP A 118 26.03 -12.08 35.34
CA ASP A 118 26.76 -11.96 36.62
C ASP A 118 27.51 -13.24 37.04
N LYS A 119 27.07 -14.42 36.60
CA LYS A 119 27.71 -15.71 36.89
C LYS A 119 28.93 -15.90 35.99
N GLN A 120 28.77 -15.69 34.68
CA GLN A 120 29.84 -15.70 33.68
C GLN A 120 30.92 -14.66 34.00
N ARG A 121 30.56 -13.44 34.40
CA ARG A 121 31.53 -12.42 34.84
C ARG A 121 32.29 -12.83 36.11
N LYS A 122 31.66 -13.53 37.05
CA LYS A 122 32.34 -14.08 38.24
C LYS A 122 33.29 -15.22 37.88
N GLU A 123 32.89 -16.10 36.96
CA GLU A 123 33.73 -17.19 36.46
C GLU A 123 35.00 -16.65 35.80
N LEU A 124 34.82 -15.81 34.78
CA LEU A 124 35.92 -15.18 34.02
C LEU A 124 36.83 -14.31 34.92
N SER A 125 36.26 -13.67 35.96
CA SER A 125 37.06 -12.93 36.95
C SER A 125 37.99 -13.83 37.77
N ARG A 126 37.55 -15.07 38.09
CA ARG A 126 38.31 -16.05 38.86
C ARG A 126 39.42 -16.67 38.03
N GLU A 127 39.15 -16.98 36.76
CA GLU A 127 40.13 -17.52 35.81
C GLU A 127 41.23 -16.50 35.48
N LEU A 128 40.88 -15.22 35.33
CA LEU A 128 41.81 -14.16 34.95
C LEU A 128 42.50 -13.45 36.13
N GLY A 129 42.13 -13.76 37.37
CA GLY A 129 42.63 -13.07 38.57
C GLY A 129 42.30 -11.58 38.58
N LEU A 130 41.11 -11.21 38.10
CA LEU A 130 40.63 -9.82 38.01
C LEU A 130 39.45 -9.60 38.95
N GLU A 131 39.18 -8.34 39.33
CA GLU A 131 37.92 -8.01 40.00
C GLU A 131 36.74 -8.13 39.01
N PRO A 132 35.57 -8.68 39.40
CA PRO A 132 34.39 -8.79 38.53
C PRO A 132 33.96 -7.44 37.91
N LEU A 133 34.25 -6.33 38.60
CA LEU A 133 33.97 -4.99 38.12
C LEU A 133 34.92 -4.56 36.98
N GLN A 134 36.18 -5.00 36.97
CA GLN A 134 37.12 -4.77 35.87
C GLN A 134 36.65 -5.49 34.60
N VAL A 135 36.19 -6.74 34.73
CA VAL A 135 35.59 -7.51 33.64
C VAL A 135 34.35 -6.78 33.10
N LYS A 136 33.43 -6.33 33.98
CA LYS A 136 32.25 -5.55 33.58
C LYS A 136 32.62 -4.31 32.76
N PHE A 137 33.56 -3.49 33.23
CA PHE A 137 34.00 -2.29 32.52
C PHE A 137 34.75 -2.60 31.23
N TRP A 138 35.54 -3.67 31.18
CA TRP A 138 36.22 -4.08 29.95
C TRP A 138 35.21 -4.44 28.86
N PHE A 139 34.20 -5.27 29.16
CA PHE A 139 33.16 -5.64 28.19
C PHE A 139 32.32 -4.43 27.76
N GLN A 140 31.99 -3.51 28.68
CA GLN A 140 31.29 -2.27 28.36
C GLN A 140 32.11 -1.40 27.40
N ASN A 141 33.40 -1.17 27.69
CA ASN A 141 34.30 -0.40 26.84
C ASN A 141 34.55 -1.08 25.50
N LYS A 142 34.64 -2.42 25.44
CA LYS A 142 34.81 -3.18 24.20
C LYS A 142 33.60 -3.06 23.29
N ARG A 143 32.36 -3.07 23.83
CA ARG A 143 31.14 -2.79 23.06
C ARG A 143 31.12 -1.37 22.50
N THR A 144 31.45 -0.36 23.31
CA THR A 144 31.54 1.04 22.84
C THR A 144 32.60 1.19 21.73
N GLN A 145 33.78 0.58 21.91
CA GLN A 145 34.84 0.56 20.89
C GLN A 145 34.37 -0.09 19.58
N MET A 146 33.72 -1.26 19.65
CA MET A 146 33.16 -1.96 18.49
C MET A 146 32.10 -1.11 17.77
N LYS A 147 31.19 -0.46 18.52
CA LYS A 147 30.16 0.40 17.93
C LYS A 147 30.79 1.57 17.18
N THR A 148 31.71 2.30 17.79
CA THR A 148 32.42 3.42 17.14
C THR A 148 33.30 2.97 15.97
N GLN A 149 33.87 1.76 16.00
CA GLN A 149 34.61 1.22 14.86
C GLN A 149 33.68 0.89 13.69
N HIS A 150 32.50 0.33 13.96
CA HIS A 150 31.50 0.03 12.95
C HIS A 150 30.92 1.31 12.33
N GLU A 151 30.48 2.26 13.17
CA GLU A 151 29.99 3.59 12.74
C GLU A 151 31.01 4.33 11.86
N ARG A 152 32.32 4.24 12.18
CA ARG A 152 33.38 4.83 11.35
C ARG A 152 33.51 4.12 10.01
N HIS A 153 33.49 2.79 9.99
CA HIS A 153 33.61 2.00 8.76
C HIS A 153 32.41 2.26 7.81
N GLU A 154 31.20 2.27 8.37
CA GLU A 154 29.96 2.64 7.68
C GLU A 154 30.03 4.08 7.14
N ASN A 155 30.49 5.06 7.93
CA ASN A 155 30.65 6.44 7.46
C ASN A 155 31.67 6.55 6.31
N THR A 156 32.77 5.79 6.35
CA THR A 156 33.74 5.72 5.24
C THR A 156 33.11 5.07 4.00
N GLN A 157 32.33 4.00 4.15
CA GLN A 157 31.62 3.36 3.04
C GLN A 157 30.61 4.31 2.39
N LEU A 158 29.78 4.99 3.20
CA LEU A 158 28.82 6.00 2.74
C LEU A 158 29.49 7.18 2.03
N ARG A 159 30.67 7.62 2.47
CA ARG A 159 31.46 8.66 1.77
C ARG A 159 31.94 8.19 0.40
N ASN A 160 32.52 7.00 0.33
CA ASN A 160 32.98 6.41 -0.93
C ASN A 160 31.82 6.22 -1.93
N GLU A 161 30.65 5.81 -1.43
CA GLU A 161 29.44 5.69 -2.24
C GLU A 161 28.90 7.07 -2.67
N ASN A 162 28.91 8.08 -1.80
CA ASN A 162 28.50 9.45 -2.14
C ASN A 162 29.41 10.05 -3.22
N ASP A 163 30.72 9.86 -3.12
CA ASP A 163 31.67 10.36 -4.13
C ASP A 163 31.58 9.59 -5.44
N LYS A 164 31.27 8.29 -5.42
CA LYS A 164 30.90 7.52 -6.62
C LYS A 164 29.62 8.07 -7.26
N LEU A 165 28.55 8.27 -6.48
CA LEU A 165 27.27 8.82 -6.96
C LEU A 165 27.41 10.24 -7.51
N ARG A 166 28.35 11.05 -6.99
CA ARG A 166 28.72 12.35 -7.55
C ARG A 166 29.45 12.22 -8.88
N ALA A 167 30.40 11.30 -8.99
CA ALA A 167 31.13 11.04 -10.24
C ALA A 167 30.18 10.52 -11.34
N ASP A 168 29.25 9.63 -10.98
CA ASP A 168 28.23 9.10 -11.90
C ASP A 168 27.21 10.21 -12.28
N ASN A 169 26.75 11.04 -11.34
CA ASN A 169 25.94 12.23 -11.67
C ASN A 169 26.65 13.19 -12.62
N MET A 170 27.95 13.45 -12.43
CA MET A 170 28.74 14.28 -13.32
C MET A 170 28.81 13.67 -14.73
N ARG A 171 29.05 12.36 -14.84
CA ARG A 171 29.00 11.63 -16.12
C ARG A 171 27.63 11.70 -16.80
N TYR A 172 26.53 11.58 -16.04
CA TYR A 172 25.19 11.71 -16.60
C TYR A 172 24.88 13.14 -17.07
N ARG A 173 25.32 14.18 -16.34
CA ARG A 173 25.18 15.57 -16.80
C ARG A 173 26.01 15.85 -18.05
N ASP A 174 27.24 15.36 -18.13
CA ASP A 174 28.06 15.45 -19.35
C ASP A 174 27.42 14.69 -20.52
N ALA A 175 26.89 13.48 -20.29
CA ALA A 175 26.20 12.71 -21.33
C ALA A 175 24.93 13.42 -21.84
N LEU A 176 24.13 14.00 -20.94
CA LEU A 176 22.95 14.79 -21.30
C LEU A 176 23.29 16.11 -22.01
N SER A 177 24.38 16.77 -21.61
CA SER A 177 24.85 18.00 -22.25
C SER A 177 25.40 17.75 -23.66
N ASN A 178 26.04 16.60 -23.89
CA ASN A 178 26.57 16.20 -25.20
C ASN A 178 25.56 15.43 -26.08
N ALA A 179 24.38 15.04 -25.55
CA ALA A 179 23.34 14.35 -26.31
C ALA A 179 22.66 15.30 -27.30
N SER A 180 22.69 14.96 -28.59
CA SER A 180 21.99 15.69 -29.66
C SER A 180 20.91 14.83 -30.32
N CYS A 181 19.82 15.47 -30.74
CA CYS A 181 18.69 14.81 -31.37
C CYS A 181 19.05 14.28 -32.77
N PRO A 182 18.93 12.97 -33.06
CA PRO A 182 19.34 12.40 -34.35
C PRO A 182 18.50 12.88 -35.56
N ASN A 183 17.33 13.50 -35.34
CA ASN A 183 16.48 14.03 -36.40
C ASN A 183 16.75 15.52 -36.75
N CYS A 184 17.41 16.29 -35.89
CA CYS A 184 17.62 17.74 -36.13
C CYS A 184 18.96 18.32 -35.64
N GLY A 185 19.81 17.52 -34.98
CA GLY A 185 21.11 17.96 -34.46
C GLY A 185 21.05 18.90 -33.25
N GLY A 186 19.86 19.26 -32.76
CA GLY A 186 19.71 20.14 -31.60
C GLY A 186 20.14 19.48 -30.28
N PRO A 187 20.72 20.23 -29.33
CA PRO A 187 21.10 19.72 -28.02
C PRO A 187 19.86 19.35 -27.19
N THR A 188 19.96 18.29 -26.37
CA THR A 188 18.82 17.70 -25.65
C THR A 188 18.64 18.27 -24.23
N ALA A 189 19.57 19.11 -23.75
CA ALA A 189 19.54 19.67 -22.41
C ALA A 189 18.55 20.85 -22.28
N ILE A 190 17.44 20.63 -21.56
CA ILE A 190 16.61 21.72 -21.04
C ILE A 190 17.29 22.25 -19.76
N GLY A 191 17.88 23.45 -19.85
CA GLY A 191 18.12 24.30 -18.67
C GLY A 191 19.56 24.68 -18.36
N GLU A 192 20.08 25.68 -19.06
CA GLU A 192 20.49 26.93 -18.38
C GLU A 192 19.79 28.09 -19.11
N MET A 193 19.10 28.97 -18.38
CA MET A 193 18.48 30.16 -18.98
C MET A 193 19.58 31.12 -19.42
N SER A 194 19.53 31.61 -20.65
CA SER A 194 20.54 32.58 -21.11
C SER A 194 20.44 33.89 -20.31
N PHE A 195 21.55 34.63 -20.25
CA PHE A 195 21.58 35.93 -19.59
C PHE A 195 20.51 36.89 -20.18
N ASP A 196 20.29 36.80 -21.49
CA ASP A 196 19.27 37.56 -22.21
C ASP A 196 17.84 37.14 -21.82
N GLU A 197 17.59 35.84 -21.60
CA GLU A 197 16.28 35.36 -21.14
C GLU A 197 16.00 35.81 -19.69
N HIS A 198 17.02 35.79 -18.82
CA HIS A 198 16.90 36.31 -17.47
C HIS A 198 16.62 37.82 -17.47
N HIS A 199 17.34 38.60 -18.30
CA HIS A 199 17.11 40.02 -18.49
C HIS A 199 15.70 40.32 -19.01
N LEU A 200 15.23 39.60 -20.04
CA LEU A 200 13.89 39.74 -20.61
C LEU A 200 12.77 39.45 -19.59
N ARG A 201 12.98 38.53 -18.64
CA ARG A 201 12.01 38.27 -17.55
C ARG A 201 12.02 39.38 -16.50
N LEU A 202 13.20 39.93 -16.16
CA LEU A 202 13.32 41.08 -15.27
C LEU A 202 12.61 42.32 -15.86
N GLU A 203 12.83 42.56 -17.16
CA GLU A 203 12.22 43.65 -17.91
C GLU A 203 10.71 43.46 -18.08
N ASN A 204 10.23 42.24 -18.36
CA ASN A 204 8.79 41.92 -18.37
C ASN A 204 8.13 42.16 -17.01
N THR A 205 8.82 41.83 -15.91
CA THR A 205 8.30 42.06 -14.55
C THR A 205 8.16 43.56 -14.30
N ARG A 206 9.18 44.34 -14.62
CA ARG A 206 9.16 45.81 -14.52
C ARG A 206 8.08 46.44 -15.41
N LEU A 207 7.91 45.98 -16.65
CA LEU A 207 6.89 46.48 -17.57
C LEU A 207 5.47 46.14 -17.10
N ARG A 208 5.27 44.97 -16.49
CA ARG A 208 3.98 44.60 -15.86
C ARG A 208 3.65 45.51 -14.68
N GLU A 209 4.61 45.75 -13.78
CA GLU A 209 4.40 46.72 -12.70
C GLU A 209 4.11 48.14 -13.21
N GLU A 210 4.74 48.56 -14.31
CA GLU A 210 4.48 49.87 -14.91
C GLU A 210 3.08 49.94 -15.54
N ILE A 211 2.64 48.86 -16.20
CA ILE A 211 1.27 48.70 -16.69
C ILE A 211 0.27 48.73 -15.53
N ASP A 212 0.54 48.07 -14.41
CA ASP A 212 -0.33 48.06 -13.23
C ASP A 212 -0.36 49.43 -12.55
N ARG A 213 0.78 50.14 -12.44
CA ARG A 213 0.86 51.52 -11.95
C ARG A 213 0.03 52.47 -12.84
N ILE A 214 0.19 52.40 -14.16
CA ILE A 214 -0.55 53.22 -15.12
C ILE A 214 -2.04 52.87 -15.11
N SER A 215 -2.40 51.58 -15.02
CA SER A 215 -3.79 51.12 -14.92
C SER A 215 -4.46 51.56 -13.63
N ALA A 216 -3.74 51.56 -12.51
CA ALA A 216 -4.22 52.09 -11.23
C ALA A 216 -4.42 53.61 -11.24
N ILE A 217 -3.58 54.36 -11.98
CA ILE A 217 -3.77 55.80 -12.20
C ILE A 217 -4.97 56.05 -13.11
N ALA A 218 -5.08 55.33 -14.24
CA ALA A 218 -6.22 55.44 -15.15
C ALA A 218 -7.56 55.13 -14.44
N ALA A 219 -7.59 54.10 -13.58
CA ALA A 219 -8.75 53.74 -12.77
C ALA A 219 -9.13 54.79 -11.70
N ARG A 220 -8.24 55.74 -11.36
CA ARG A 220 -8.54 56.87 -10.45
C ARG A 220 -9.08 58.11 -11.16
N TYR A 221 -8.83 58.26 -12.47
CA TYR A 221 -9.31 59.38 -13.26
C TYR A 221 -10.52 59.06 -14.16
N VAL A 222 -10.81 57.78 -14.38
CA VAL A 222 -11.97 57.33 -15.18
C VAL A 222 -12.87 56.42 -14.35
N GLY A 223 -14.03 56.94 -13.95
CA GLY A 223 -15.11 56.14 -13.39
C GLY A 223 -15.54 55.05 -14.38
N LYS A 224 -15.53 53.80 -13.94
CA LYS A 224 -15.79 52.58 -14.75
C LYS A 224 -17.18 52.57 -15.43
N PRO A 225 -17.43 51.72 -16.45
CA PRO A 225 -16.52 50.78 -17.12
C PRO A 225 -16.42 50.99 -18.65
N VAL A 226 -15.32 50.54 -19.27
CA VAL A 226 -15.27 50.29 -20.73
C VAL A 226 -14.77 48.87 -20.98
N VAL A 227 -15.52 48.14 -21.80
CA VAL A 227 -15.29 46.74 -22.18
C VAL A 227 -14.24 46.67 -23.31
N ASN A 228 -13.42 45.62 -23.28
CA ASN A 228 -12.41 45.29 -24.30
C ASN A 228 -12.92 45.37 -25.75
N TYR A 229 -12.05 45.81 -26.67
CA TYR A 229 -12.02 45.38 -28.07
C TYR A 229 -10.56 45.49 -28.62
N PRO A 230 -10.22 44.85 -29.75
CA PRO A 230 -9.03 43.97 -29.78
C PRO A 230 -8.01 44.36 -30.85
N VAL A 231 -6.88 43.62 -30.92
CA VAL A 231 -5.97 43.64 -32.06
C VAL A 231 -5.94 42.28 -32.74
N LEU A 232 -6.11 42.29 -34.06
CA LEU A 232 -6.27 41.13 -34.94
C LEU A 232 -4.93 40.60 -35.48
N SER A 233 -4.94 39.34 -35.91
CA SER A 233 -4.05 38.81 -36.96
C SER A 233 -4.89 37.96 -37.94
N PRO A 234 -4.82 38.20 -39.27
CA PRO A 234 -5.63 37.51 -40.30
C PRO A 234 -4.78 36.55 -41.18
N PRO A 235 -5.33 35.83 -42.19
CA PRO A 235 -6.66 35.19 -42.30
C PRO A 235 -6.69 33.77 -42.97
N MET A 236 -7.89 33.17 -42.96
CA MET A 236 -8.54 32.23 -43.94
C MET A 236 -8.50 30.70 -43.69
N PRO A 237 -9.48 29.92 -44.23
CA PRO A 237 -10.86 30.21 -44.67
C PRO A 237 -11.95 29.34 -43.96
N PRO A 238 -13.28 29.49 -44.22
CA PRO A 238 -14.29 29.21 -43.19
C PRO A 238 -15.48 28.26 -43.54
N ARG A 239 -16.22 27.86 -42.48
CA ARG A 239 -17.70 27.63 -42.40
C ARG A 239 -18.31 26.38 -43.10
N PRO A 240 -19.59 26.01 -42.81
CA PRO A 240 -20.60 26.68 -41.97
C PRO A 240 -21.23 25.84 -40.83
N VAL A 241 -21.85 26.56 -39.88
CA VAL A 241 -23.02 26.12 -39.11
C VAL A 241 -24.20 26.93 -39.66
N ASP A 242 -25.40 26.37 -39.71
CA ASP A 242 -26.62 27.15 -39.96
C ASP A 242 -27.73 26.83 -38.95
N LEU A 243 -28.56 27.82 -38.62
CA LEU A 243 -29.61 27.75 -37.59
C LEU A 243 -31.00 27.60 -38.23
N GLY A 244 -31.93 26.90 -37.57
CA GLY A 244 -33.35 27.14 -37.88
C GLY A 244 -34.41 26.15 -37.37
N VAL A 245 -35.04 26.49 -36.23
CA VAL A 245 -36.50 26.44 -35.99
C VAL A 245 -37.33 25.20 -36.44
N GLY A 246 -37.82 24.44 -35.44
CA GLY A 246 -39.28 24.20 -35.31
C GLY A 246 -39.91 22.85 -35.73
N SER A 247 -40.54 22.19 -34.73
CA SER A 247 -41.80 21.43 -34.80
C SER A 247 -41.91 19.98 -35.36
N PHE A 248 -42.39 19.10 -34.47
CA PHE A 248 -43.25 17.90 -34.64
C PHE A 248 -42.85 16.71 -35.55
N GLY A 249 -42.53 15.57 -34.88
CA GLY A 249 -43.12 14.25 -35.20
C GLY A 249 -42.23 13.16 -35.83
N GLY A 250 -42.18 11.97 -35.20
CA GLY A 250 -41.70 10.72 -35.81
C GLY A 250 -40.68 9.90 -34.97
N GLN A 251 -40.93 8.59 -34.80
CA GLN A 251 -39.98 7.62 -34.21
C GLN A 251 -39.07 6.97 -35.29
N PRO A 252 -38.32 5.87 -35.02
CA PRO A 252 -36.99 5.88 -34.42
C PRO A 252 -35.90 5.27 -35.36
N GLY A 253 -34.63 5.62 -35.16
CA GLY A 253 -33.52 5.10 -35.99
C GLY A 253 -32.25 4.83 -35.18
N LEU A 254 -31.62 3.66 -35.43
CA LEU A 254 -30.38 3.22 -34.76
C LEU A 254 -29.17 4.09 -35.15
N GLY A 255 -28.33 4.42 -34.18
CA GLY A 255 -27.07 5.14 -34.41
C GLY A 255 -26.42 5.64 -33.12
N GLY A 256 -26.08 4.73 -32.20
CA GLY A 256 -25.50 5.09 -30.90
C GLY A 256 -23.98 5.25 -30.95
N ASP A 257 -23.49 6.45 -31.26
CA ASP A 257 -22.12 6.83 -30.94
C ASP A 257 -22.01 7.12 -29.43
N ILE A 258 -21.24 6.29 -28.74
CA ILE A 258 -21.00 6.40 -27.30
C ILE A 258 -19.96 7.51 -27.09
N TYR A 259 -20.44 8.71 -26.77
CA TYR A 259 -19.58 9.79 -26.30
C TYR A 259 -18.87 9.41 -25.00
N GLU A 260 -17.63 9.87 -24.87
CA GLU A 260 -16.76 9.62 -23.72
C GLU A 260 -17.45 10.02 -22.40
N ALA A 261 -17.51 9.07 -21.46
CA ALA A 261 -17.88 9.38 -20.09
C ALA A 261 -16.75 10.23 -19.48
N GLY A 262 -17.01 11.54 -19.35
CA GLY A 262 -16.01 12.51 -18.95
C GLY A 262 -15.44 12.28 -17.55
N ASP A 263 -14.17 12.67 -17.39
CA ASP A 263 -13.39 12.55 -16.16
C ASP A 263 -13.91 13.49 -15.04
N LEU A 264 -14.97 13.05 -14.34
CA LEU A 264 -15.70 13.84 -13.34
C LEU A 264 -14.81 14.35 -12.20
N LEU A 265 -13.76 13.61 -11.83
CA LEU A 265 -12.81 14.04 -10.78
C LEU A 265 -12.08 15.33 -11.14
N ARG A 266 -11.89 15.61 -12.43
CA ARG A 266 -11.24 16.84 -12.93
C ARG A 266 -12.21 18.03 -13.06
N SER A 267 -13.50 17.82 -12.81
CA SER A 267 -14.53 18.89 -12.87
C SER A 267 -14.70 19.66 -11.56
N ILE A 268 -14.10 19.20 -10.46
CA ILE A 268 -14.11 19.89 -9.17
C ILE A 268 -13.17 21.09 -9.22
N SER A 269 -13.71 22.30 -9.10
CA SER A 269 -12.93 23.54 -9.07
C SER A 269 -12.13 23.67 -7.76
N ALA A 270 -10.92 24.21 -7.84
CA ALA A 270 -10.11 24.47 -6.64
C ALA A 270 -10.83 25.42 -5.65
N PRO A 271 -10.59 25.29 -4.32
CA PRO A 271 -11.03 26.26 -3.31
C PRO A 271 -10.69 27.70 -3.70
N THR A 272 -11.58 28.64 -3.34
CA THR A 272 -11.28 30.07 -3.45
C THR A 272 -10.58 30.57 -2.18
N GLU A 273 -9.87 31.69 -2.26
CA GLU A 273 -9.24 32.32 -1.09
C GLU A 273 -10.24 32.65 0.05
N ALA A 274 -11.53 32.82 -0.27
CA ALA A 274 -12.59 33.02 0.73
C ALA A 274 -12.99 31.72 1.45
N ASP A 275 -12.86 30.56 0.79
CA ASP A 275 -13.22 29.24 1.35
C ASP A 275 -12.16 28.76 2.37
N LYS A 276 -10.89 29.13 2.16
CA LYS A 276 -9.73 28.67 2.96
C LYS A 276 -9.88 28.82 4.49
N PRO A 277 -10.25 29.99 5.05
CA PRO A 277 -10.42 30.10 6.51
C PRO A 277 -11.54 29.20 7.05
N MET A 278 -12.65 29.03 6.31
CA MET A 278 -13.76 28.15 6.71
C MET A 278 -13.35 26.68 6.68
N ILE A 279 -12.56 26.27 5.68
CA ILE A 279 -11.99 24.92 5.58
C ILE A 279 -11.04 24.64 6.76
N ILE A 280 -10.20 25.61 7.15
CA ILE A 280 -9.28 25.47 8.29
C ILE A 280 -10.07 25.33 9.62
N GLU A 281 -11.10 26.15 9.84
CA GLU A 281 -11.95 26.07 11.03
C GLU A 281 -12.66 24.71 11.12
N LEU A 282 -13.26 24.26 10.01
CA LEU A 282 -13.90 22.94 9.91
C LEU A 282 -12.91 21.80 10.20
N ALA A 283 -11.69 21.87 9.67
CA ALA A 283 -10.66 20.85 9.88
C ALA A 283 -10.20 20.78 11.35
N VAL A 284 -10.08 21.92 12.04
CA VAL A 284 -9.74 21.97 13.47
C VAL A 284 -10.89 21.42 14.33
N ALA A 285 -12.14 21.77 14.03
CA ALA A 285 -13.31 21.23 14.72
C ALA A 285 -13.45 19.71 14.52
N ALA A 286 -13.26 19.23 13.28
CA ALA A 286 -13.27 17.81 12.95
C ALA A 286 -12.17 17.03 13.67
N MET A 287 -10.99 17.63 13.87
CA MET A 287 -9.89 17.02 14.63
C MET A 287 -10.29 16.79 16.10
N GLU A 288 -10.88 17.78 16.76
CA GLU A 288 -11.39 17.61 18.13
C GLU A 288 -12.50 16.57 18.23
N GLU A 289 -13.39 16.50 17.23
CA GLU A 289 -14.45 15.49 17.14
C GLU A 289 -13.86 14.08 17.00
N LEU A 290 -12.93 13.87 16.06
CA LEU A 290 -12.27 12.57 15.85
C LEU A 290 -11.60 12.04 17.12
N ILE A 291 -10.87 12.90 17.83
CA ILE A 291 -10.15 12.50 19.05
C ILE A 291 -11.13 12.04 20.13
N ARG A 292 -12.21 12.80 20.35
CA ARG A 292 -13.25 12.43 21.32
C ARG A 292 -13.98 11.15 20.88
N MET A 293 -14.32 11.01 19.60
CA MET A 293 -14.91 9.76 19.07
C MET A 293 -13.99 8.55 19.23
N ALA A 294 -12.67 8.71 19.10
CA ALA A 294 -11.72 7.63 19.28
C ALA A 294 -11.51 7.25 20.77
N GLN A 295 -11.48 8.24 21.66
CA GLN A 295 -11.11 8.07 23.08
C GLN A 295 -12.27 7.83 24.05
N MET A 296 -13.49 8.26 23.72
CA MET A 296 -14.67 8.03 24.57
C MET A 296 -15.21 6.61 24.35
N ASP A 297 -15.80 6.03 25.39
CA ASP A 297 -16.50 4.72 25.33
C ASP A 297 -18.01 4.93 25.59
N GLU A 298 -18.64 4.13 26.45
CA GLU A 298 -20.03 4.37 26.88
C GLU A 298 -20.15 5.75 27.56
N PRO A 299 -21.20 6.55 27.30
CA PRO A 299 -22.42 6.22 26.54
C PRO A 299 -22.35 6.49 25.02
N LEU A 300 -21.24 7.02 24.49
CA LEU A 300 -21.13 7.40 23.06
C LEU A 300 -21.07 6.15 22.17
N TRP A 301 -20.25 5.19 22.55
CA TRP A 301 -20.21 3.87 21.93
C TRP A 301 -20.90 2.88 22.85
N MET A 302 -21.98 2.28 22.36
CA MET A 302 -22.68 1.20 23.05
C MET A 302 -22.12 -0.13 22.57
N ASN A 303 -21.82 -1.02 23.50
CA ASN A 303 -21.44 -2.39 23.15
C ASN A 303 -22.67 -3.13 22.57
N SER A 304 -22.49 -3.80 21.43
CA SER A 304 -23.50 -4.74 20.92
C SER A 304 -23.76 -5.86 21.93
N LEU A 305 -24.90 -6.55 21.82
CA LEU A 305 -25.28 -7.67 22.70
C LEU A 305 -24.23 -8.80 22.74
N ASP A 306 -23.45 -8.95 21.67
CA ASP A 306 -22.39 -9.94 21.54
C ASP A 306 -21.04 -9.47 22.11
N GLY A 307 -20.93 -8.21 22.56
CA GLY A 307 -19.72 -7.62 23.17
C GLY A 307 -18.54 -7.35 22.23
N ILE A 308 -18.68 -7.64 20.93
CA ILE A 308 -17.60 -7.57 19.93
C ILE A 308 -17.60 -6.23 19.16
N ASP A 309 -18.75 -5.81 18.65
CA ASP A 309 -18.86 -4.60 17.82
C ASP A 309 -19.44 -3.42 18.62
N ALA A 310 -18.82 -2.25 18.49
CA ALA A 310 -19.25 -1.00 19.13
C ALA A 310 -20.14 -0.17 18.19
N VAL A 311 -21.36 0.15 18.63
CA VAL A 311 -22.35 0.92 17.86
C VAL A 311 -22.42 2.35 18.37
N LEU A 312 -22.35 3.33 17.46
CA LEU A 312 -22.48 4.74 17.83
C LEU A 312 -23.92 5.06 18.26
N ASN A 313 -24.07 5.68 19.42
CA ASN A 313 -25.34 6.25 19.88
C ASN A 313 -25.58 7.60 19.19
N GLU A 314 -26.49 7.66 18.20
CA GLU A 314 -26.79 8.91 17.46
C GLU A 314 -27.26 10.05 18.39
N ASP A 315 -28.08 9.77 19.41
CA ASP A 315 -28.60 10.79 20.34
C ASP A 315 -27.48 11.36 21.22
N GLU A 316 -26.59 10.50 21.71
CA GLU A 316 -25.41 10.91 22.51
C GLU A 316 -24.41 11.70 21.65
N TYR A 317 -24.15 11.25 20.43
CA TYR A 317 -23.30 11.95 19.47
C TYR A 317 -23.83 13.36 19.17
N ILE A 318 -25.14 13.52 18.90
CA ILE A 318 -25.77 14.83 18.68
C ILE A 318 -25.65 15.72 19.93
N ARG A 319 -25.74 15.15 21.13
CA ARG A 319 -25.58 15.88 22.40
C ARG A 319 -24.16 16.39 22.64
N ILE A 320 -23.14 15.59 22.28
CA ILE A 320 -21.72 15.95 22.46
C ILE A 320 -21.23 16.90 21.35
N PHE A 321 -21.75 16.75 20.13
CA PHE A 321 -21.32 17.48 18.93
C PHE A 321 -22.44 18.33 18.28
N PRO A 322 -23.09 19.26 19.01
CA PRO A 322 -24.23 20.03 18.50
C PRO A 322 -23.90 21.02 17.37
N HIS A 323 -22.61 21.25 17.09
CA HIS A 323 -22.10 22.16 16.06
C HIS A 323 -21.40 21.44 14.89
N GLY A 324 -21.66 20.14 14.69
CA GLY A 324 -21.09 19.37 13.57
C GLY A 324 -21.55 19.83 12.17
N ILE A 325 -21.24 19.03 11.13
CA ILE A 325 -21.41 19.32 9.68
C ILE A 325 -22.86 19.65 9.22
N GLY A 326 -23.82 19.62 10.13
CA GLY A 326 -25.24 19.88 9.90
C GLY A 326 -26.08 18.60 9.93
N PRO A 327 -27.39 18.71 9.64
CA PRO A 327 -28.32 17.58 9.67
C PRO A 327 -28.00 16.55 8.58
N LYS A 328 -28.26 15.27 8.87
CA LYS A 328 -28.15 14.13 7.94
C LYS A 328 -29.05 14.37 6.71
N PRO A 329 -28.56 14.20 5.45
CA PRO A 329 -29.38 14.46 4.27
C PRO A 329 -30.54 13.47 4.13
N THR A 330 -31.65 13.90 3.54
CA THR A 330 -32.85 13.05 3.41
C THR A 330 -32.57 11.80 2.58
N GLY A 331 -32.80 10.63 3.17
CA GLY A 331 -32.57 9.33 2.52
C GLY A 331 -31.18 8.74 2.74
N PHE A 332 -30.30 9.42 3.48
CA PHE A 332 -28.97 8.91 3.81
C PHE A 332 -29.02 8.09 5.10
N LYS A 333 -28.25 7.01 5.15
CA LYS A 333 -27.96 6.26 6.37
C LYS A 333 -26.68 6.77 7.00
N CYS A 334 -26.62 6.73 8.33
CA CYS A 334 -25.37 6.92 9.06
C CYS A 334 -24.69 5.55 9.22
N GLU A 335 -23.42 5.47 8.88
CA GLU A 335 -22.54 4.34 9.12
C GLU A 335 -21.39 4.85 10.00
N ALA A 336 -21.30 4.35 11.24
CA ALA A 336 -20.30 4.76 12.21
C ALA A 336 -19.68 3.54 12.89
N SER A 337 -18.36 3.48 12.94
CA SER A 337 -17.61 2.37 13.54
C SER A 337 -16.24 2.82 14.05
N ARG A 338 -15.74 2.15 15.08
CA ARG A 338 -14.42 2.36 15.68
C ARG A 338 -13.72 1.02 15.85
N GLU A 339 -12.44 0.95 15.50
CA GLU A 339 -11.60 -0.25 15.68
C GLU A 339 -10.20 0.14 16.16
N SER A 340 -9.52 -0.75 16.90
CA SER A 340 -8.13 -0.57 17.33
C SER A 340 -7.26 -1.80 17.08
N ALA A 341 -6.07 -1.60 16.53
CA ALA A 341 -5.04 -2.66 16.49
C ALA A 341 -3.63 -2.10 16.71
N VAL A 342 -2.69 -3.01 17.01
CA VAL A 342 -1.26 -2.72 17.08
C VAL A 342 -0.58 -3.28 15.84
N VAL A 343 0.05 -2.42 15.04
CA VAL A 343 0.65 -2.76 13.75
C VAL A 343 2.18 -2.67 13.78
N ILE A 344 2.85 -3.45 12.93
CA ILE A 344 4.32 -3.54 12.86
C ILE A 344 4.96 -2.39 12.03
N MET A 345 4.56 -1.15 12.29
CA MET A 345 5.11 0.03 11.61
C MET A 345 5.26 1.20 12.59
N ASN A 346 6.34 1.97 12.43
CA ASN A 346 6.59 3.17 13.23
C ASN A 346 5.57 4.26 12.88
N HIS A 347 5.19 5.06 13.88
CA HIS A 347 4.16 6.09 13.77
C HIS A 347 4.49 7.17 12.74
N ILE A 348 5.77 7.52 12.54
CA ILE A 348 6.22 8.49 11.53
C ILE A 348 5.94 7.94 10.14
N ASN A 349 6.42 6.71 9.85
CA ASN A 349 6.17 6.05 8.57
C ASN A 349 4.67 5.90 8.29
N LEU A 350 3.85 5.54 9.28
CA LEU A 350 2.39 5.46 9.12
C LEU A 350 1.79 6.81 8.68
N VAL A 351 2.24 7.93 9.28
CA VAL A 351 1.79 9.27 8.87
C VAL A 351 2.27 9.60 7.44
N GLU A 352 3.49 9.24 7.06
CA GLU A 352 3.98 9.39 5.68
C GLU A 352 3.11 8.61 4.67
N TYR A 353 2.84 7.32 4.94
CA TYR A 353 1.97 6.47 4.11
C TYR A 353 0.54 6.99 3.99
N LEU A 354 0.01 7.68 5.01
CA LEU A 354 -1.35 8.26 4.99
C LEU A 354 -1.40 9.64 4.33
N MET A 355 -0.30 10.40 4.33
CA MET A 355 -0.25 11.77 3.80
C MET A 355 0.30 11.86 2.37
N ASP A 356 0.96 10.82 1.86
CA ASP A 356 1.22 10.63 0.43
C ASP A 356 0.05 9.89 -0.24
N VAL A 357 -0.57 10.53 -1.25
CA VAL A 357 -1.76 10.03 -1.92
C VAL A 357 -1.53 8.72 -2.71
N ASN A 358 -0.31 8.50 -3.21
CA ASN A 358 0.03 7.31 -4.00
C ASN A 358 0.32 6.12 -3.07
N GLN A 359 1.04 6.35 -1.96
CA GLN A 359 1.29 5.35 -0.94
C GLN A 359 -0.01 4.94 -0.25
N TRP A 360 -0.86 5.91 0.11
CA TRP A 360 -2.17 5.67 0.71
C TRP A 360 -3.08 4.82 -0.18
N SER A 361 -3.22 5.20 -1.46
CA SER A 361 -4.06 4.46 -2.41
C SER A 361 -3.51 3.08 -2.78
N THR A 362 -2.18 2.91 -2.81
CA THR A 362 -1.52 1.60 -2.99
C THR A 362 -1.82 0.68 -1.81
N LEU A 363 -1.54 1.14 -0.58
CA LEU A 363 -1.71 0.38 0.65
C LEU A 363 -3.16 -0.05 0.86
N PHE A 364 -4.11 0.86 0.58
CA PHE A 364 -5.55 0.58 0.68
C PHE A 364 -6.22 0.29 -0.67
N SER A 365 -5.51 -0.25 -1.67
CA SER A 365 -6.06 -0.50 -3.02
C SER A 365 -7.32 -1.38 -3.07
N GLY A 366 -7.59 -2.20 -2.05
CA GLY A 366 -8.86 -2.93 -1.90
C GLY A 366 -10.05 -2.08 -1.43
N ILE A 367 -9.81 -0.89 -0.87
CA ILE A 367 -10.80 0.05 -0.30
C ILE A 367 -10.84 1.37 -1.10
N VAL A 368 -9.72 1.83 -1.66
CA VAL A 368 -9.58 3.06 -2.44
C VAL A 368 -9.34 2.68 -3.90
N SER A 369 -10.21 3.11 -4.82
CA SER A 369 -10.03 2.89 -6.26
C SER A 369 -9.22 3.99 -6.94
N ARG A 370 -9.46 5.24 -6.53
CA ARG A 370 -8.81 6.45 -7.03
C ARG A 370 -8.68 7.47 -5.90
N ALA A 371 -7.61 8.25 -5.94
CA ALA A 371 -7.37 9.36 -5.01
C ALA A 371 -6.58 10.47 -5.72
N LEU A 372 -6.84 11.71 -5.37
CA LEU A 372 -6.10 12.87 -5.88
C LEU A 372 -6.05 13.99 -4.84
N THR A 373 -4.86 14.51 -4.57
CA THR A 373 -4.69 15.79 -3.85
C THR A 373 -4.97 16.94 -4.82
N LEU A 374 -5.98 17.74 -4.52
CA LEU A 374 -6.45 18.85 -5.36
C LEU A 374 -5.77 20.18 -5.01
N GLU A 375 -5.54 20.43 -3.72
CA GLU A 375 -4.79 21.59 -3.23
C GLU A 375 -4.08 21.24 -1.90
N VAL A 376 -2.87 21.77 -1.69
CA VAL A 376 -2.19 21.74 -0.39
C VAL A 376 -2.36 23.12 0.27
N LEU A 377 -3.21 23.19 1.29
CA LEU A 377 -3.49 24.44 2.02
C LEU A 377 -2.42 24.76 3.06
N SER A 378 -1.79 23.74 3.62
CA SER A 378 -0.65 23.85 4.54
C SER A 378 0.24 22.62 4.38
N THR A 379 1.55 22.83 4.30
CA THR A 379 2.54 21.73 4.34
C THR A 379 2.83 21.25 5.77
N GLY A 380 2.36 21.97 6.79
CA GLY A 380 2.75 21.74 8.18
C GLY A 380 4.17 22.20 8.50
N VAL A 381 4.69 21.74 9.64
CA VAL A 381 6.07 22.01 10.10
C VAL A 381 7.08 21.32 9.18
N ALA A 382 8.09 22.05 8.72
CA ALA A 382 9.09 21.52 7.80
C ALA A 382 9.77 20.24 8.35
N GLY A 383 9.76 19.16 7.56
CA GLY A 383 10.34 17.86 7.91
C GLY A 383 9.37 16.88 8.58
N ASN A 384 8.10 17.23 8.79
CA ASN A 384 7.03 16.28 9.15
C ASN A 384 5.66 16.80 8.66
N TYR A 385 4.57 16.12 9.01
CA TYR A 385 3.20 16.51 8.61
C TYR A 385 2.41 17.24 9.70
N ASN A 386 3.05 17.72 10.78
CA ASN A 386 2.33 18.36 11.89
C ASN A 386 1.74 19.71 11.44
N GLY A 387 0.41 19.80 11.41
CA GLY A 387 -0.31 20.95 10.89
C GLY A 387 -0.47 20.95 9.37
N ALA A 388 -0.18 19.84 8.69
CA ALA A 388 -0.39 19.71 7.24
C ALA A 388 -1.88 19.56 6.91
N LEU A 389 -2.33 20.28 5.88
CA LEU A 389 -3.73 20.38 5.48
C LEU A 389 -3.82 20.25 3.95
N GLN A 390 -4.52 19.22 3.47
CA GLN A 390 -4.67 18.91 2.06
C GLN A 390 -6.16 18.78 1.68
N VAL A 391 -6.58 19.37 0.57
CA VAL A 391 -7.90 19.14 -0.02
C VAL A 391 -7.77 17.98 -1.01
N MET A 392 -8.60 16.96 -0.85
CA MET A 392 -8.51 15.70 -1.57
C MET A 392 -9.87 15.30 -2.16
N THR A 393 -9.82 14.49 -3.21
CA THR A 393 -10.95 13.69 -3.66
C THR A 393 -10.54 12.22 -3.69
N ALA A 394 -11.42 11.32 -3.24
CA ALA A 394 -11.20 9.89 -3.32
C ALA A 394 -12.49 9.13 -3.65
N GLU A 395 -12.33 8.00 -4.32
CA GLU A 395 -13.38 7.05 -4.61
C GLU A 395 -13.11 5.76 -3.82
N PHE A 396 -14.06 5.37 -2.96
CA PHE A 396 -13.98 4.18 -2.14
C PHE A 396 -14.78 3.02 -2.77
N GLN A 397 -14.23 1.81 -2.69
CA GLN A 397 -14.72 0.61 -3.37
C GLN A 397 -14.84 -0.63 -2.46
N LEU A 398 -15.74 -1.51 -2.86
CA LEU A 398 -15.71 -2.93 -2.51
C LEU A 398 -15.44 -3.69 -3.83
N PRO A 399 -14.48 -4.63 -3.91
CA PRO A 399 -14.19 -5.44 -5.11
C PRO A 399 -15.33 -6.37 -5.57
N THR A 400 -16.42 -5.77 -6.05
CA THR A 400 -17.59 -6.40 -6.65
C THR A 400 -18.29 -5.38 -7.55
N PRO A 401 -18.88 -5.79 -8.70
CA PRO A 401 -19.69 -4.89 -9.52
C PRO A 401 -21.10 -4.67 -8.95
N LEU A 402 -21.45 -5.29 -7.80
CA LEU A 402 -22.77 -5.22 -7.17
C LEU A 402 -22.91 -4.15 -6.06
N VAL A 403 -21.82 -3.48 -5.70
CA VAL A 403 -21.80 -2.36 -4.74
C VAL A 403 -21.26 -1.12 -5.45
N PRO A 404 -22.05 -0.03 -5.56
CA PRO A 404 -21.57 1.23 -6.14
C PRO A 404 -20.39 1.80 -5.35
N THR A 405 -19.47 2.47 -6.04
CA THR A 405 -18.40 3.22 -5.37
C THR A 405 -18.94 4.46 -4.66
N ARG A 406 -18.19 4.92 -3.65
CA ARG A 406 -18.50 6.10 -2.85
C ARG A 406 -17.47 7.18 -3.14
N GLU A 407 -17.84 8.21 -3.89
CA GLU A 407 -16.98 9.38 -4.12
C GLU A 407 -17.11 10.37 -2.96
N SER A 408 -16.00 10.96 -2.53
CA SER A 408 -15.95 11.92 -1.43
C SER A 408 -14.93 13.03 -1.72
N TYR A 409 -15.35 14.28 -1.51
CA TYR A 409 -14.51 15.48 -1.58
C TYR A 409 -14.35 16.05 -0.17
N TYR A 410 -13.13 16.01 0.36
CA TYR A 410 -12.85 16.26 1.77
C TYR A 410 -11.54 17.01 1.99
N VAL A 411 -11.37 17.57 3.18
CA VAL A 411 -10.07 18.04 3.66
C VAL A 411 -9.47 17.02 4.61
N ARG A 412 -8.19 16.67 4.38
CA ARG A 412 -7.35 15.85 5.26
C ARG A 412 -6.47 16.78 6.09
N TYR A 413 -6.57 16.68 7.42
CA TYR A 413 -5.76 17.43 8.37
C TYR A 413 -4.93 16.48 9.23
N CYS A 414 -3.62 16.72 9.30
CA CYS A 414 -2.68 15.94 10.11
C CYS A 414 -2.10 16.83 11.22
N LYS A 415 -2.07 16.31 12.45
CA LYS A 415 -1.54 17.02 13.61
C LYS A 415 -0.94 16.05 14.63
N GLN A 416 0.12 16.47 15.30
CA GLN A 416 0.63 15.80 16.48
C GLN A 416 0.09 16.48 17.75
N HIS A 417 -0.37 15.68 18.70
CA HIS A 417 -0.86 16.12 20.00
C HIS A 417 0.26 16.20 21.04
N ALA A 418 -0.02 16.89 22.15
CA ALA A 418 0.98 17.16 23.19
C ALA A 418 1.46 15.91 23.96
N ASP A 419 0.72 14.80 23.84
CA ASP A 419 1.05 13.46 24.34
C ASP A 419 1.92 12.64 23.35
N GLY A 420 2.25 13.21 22.18
CA GLY A 420 2.99 12.55 21.11
C GLY A 420 2.10 11.80 20.11
N THR A 421 0.81 11.61 20.40
CA THR A 421 -0.14 10.91 19.51
C THR A 421 -0.35 11.71 18.23
N TRP A 422 -0.25 11.05 17.08
CA TRP A 422 -0.60 11.63 15.79
C TRP A 422 -2.07 11.41 15.48
N ALA A 423 -2.71 12.40 14.86
CA ALA A 423 -4.08 12.32 14.40
C ALA A 423 -4.17 12.76 12.94
N VAL A 424 -4.84 11.96 12.12
CA VAL A 424 -5.17 12.26 10.72
C VAL A 424 -6.68 12.20 10.58
N VAL A 425 -7.31 13.32 10.25
CA VAL A 425 -8.76 13.45 10.09
C VAL A 425 -9.14 13.87 8.67
N ASP A 426 -10.14 13.19 8.11
CA ASP A 426 -10.81 13.49 6.85
C ASP A 426 -12.23 13.98 7.15
N VAL A 427 -12.61 15.12 6.55
CA VAL A 427 -13.97 15.68 6.71
C VAL A 427 -14.50 16.29 5.41
N SER A 428 -15.73 15.92 5.03
CA SER A 428 -16.38 16.35 3.79
C SER A 428 -16.50 17.87 3.69
N LEU A 429 -16.24 18.42 2.50
CA LEU A 429 -16.39 19.85 2.20
C LEU A 429 -17.76 20.21 1.59
N ASP A 430 -18.68 19.24 1.44
CA ASP A 430 -20.00 19.39 0.80
C ASP A 430 -20.84 20.54 1.38
N SER A 431 -20.71 20.82 2.68
CA SER A 431 -21.43 21.92 3.36
C SER A 431 -20.87 23.31 3.04
N ILE A 432 -19.62 23.42 2.58
CA ILE A 432 -18.99 24.67 2.14
C ILE A 432 -19.12 24.80 0.61
N ARG A 433 -18.93 23.72 -0.12
CA ARG A 433 -18.92 23.67 -1.59
C ARG A 433 -19.70 22.44 -2.07
N PRO A 434 -21.03 22.55 -2.31
CA PRO A 434 -21.83 21.41 -2.76
C PRO A 434 -21.40 20.98 -4.17
N GLY A 435 -20.79 19.80 -4.25
CA GLY A 435 -20.44 19.14 -5.51
C GLY A 435 -21.66 18.56 -6.25
N PRO A 436 -21.46 17.99 -7.45
CA PRO A 436 -22.53 17.34 -8.19
C PRO A 436 -23.08 16.13 -7.42
N ALA A 437 -24.30 16.28 -6.88
CA ALA A 437 -25.13 15.22 -6.28
C ALA A 437 -24.36 14.16 -5.46
N ALA A 438 -23.55 14.62 -4.49
CA ALA A 438 -22.77 13.74 -3.62
C ALA A 438 -23.65 12.68 -2.96
N ARG A 439 -23.40 11.40 -3.26
CA ARG A 439 -24.11 10.23 -2.68
C ARG A 439 -23.55 9.78 -1.33
N CYS A 440 -22.44 10.39 -0.91
CA CYS A 440 -21.67 10.05 0.27
C CYS A 440 -21.13 11.34 0.88
N ARG A 441 -21.31 11.55 2.18
CA ARG A 441 -20.78 12.68 2.95
C ARG A 441 -20.00 12.14 4.14
N ARG A 442 -18.73 12.50 4.25
CA ARG A 442 -17.81 12.02 5.29
C ARG A 442 -17.88 12.92 6.53
N ARG A 443 -18.41 12.39 7.64
CA ARG A 443 -18.23 12.99 8.97
C ARG A 443 -16.79 12.77 9.44
N PRO A 444 -16.30 13.46 10.49
CA PRO A 444 -14.91 13.37 10.92
C PRO A 444 -14.49 11.91 11.11
N SER A 445 -13.64 11.46 10.20
CA SER A 445 -13.18 10.07 10.06
C SER A 445 -11.67 10.06 9.95
N GLY A 446 -11.03 8.93 10.21
CA GLY A 446 -9.58 8.79 10.11
C GLY A 446 -9.04 8.02 11.30
N CYS A 447 -7.84 8.37 11.76
CA CYS A 447 -7.18 7.59 12.81
C CYS A 447 -6.33 8.41 13.78
N LEU A 448 -6.24 7.89 15.00
CA LEU A 448 -5.18 8.21 15.96
C LEU A 448 -4.08 7.15 15.86
N ILE A 449 -2.82 7.59 15.88
CA ILE A 449 -1.62 6.76 15.80
C ILE A 449 -0.75 7.08 17.01
N GLN A 450 -0.67 6.12 17.93
CA GLN A 450 0.11 6.20 19.15
C GLN A 450 1.39 5.36 19.01
N GLU A 451 2.54 5.93 19.38
CA GLU A 451 3.80 5.19 19.40
C GLU A 451 3.75 4.03 20.40
N MET A 452 4.29 2.88 19.99
CA MET A 452 4.47 1.70 20.85
C MET A 452 5.95 1.25 20.82
N PRO A 453 6.43 0.55 21.87
CA PRO A 453 7.80 0.05 21.90
C PRO A 453 8.18 -0.83 20.70
N ASN A 454 9.48 -0.94 20.42
CA ASN A 454 10.06 -1.75 19.35
C ASN A 454 9.64 -1.35 17.92
N GLY A 455 9.22 -0.09 17.70
CA GLY A 455 8.84 0.41 16.38
C GLY A 455 7.45 -0.01 15.90
N TYR A 456 6.60 -0.46 16.83
CA TYR A 456 5.17 -0.71 16.58
C TYR A 456 4.38 0.59 16.76
N SER A 457 3.12 0.59 16.34
CA SER A 457 2.16 1.67 16.66
C SER A 457 0.79 1.10 16.97
N LYS A 458 0.08 1.71 17.91
CA LYS A 458 -1.36 1.46 18.13
C LYS A 458 -2.14 2.42 17.25
N VAL A 459 -2.97 1.89 16.35
CA VAL A 459 -3.83 2.67 15.48
C VAL A 459 -5.27 2.49 15.94
N THR A 460 -5.95 3.60 16.24
CA THR A 460 -7.40 3.64 16.53
C THR A 460 -8.07 4.34 15.37
N TRP A 461 -8.85 3.61 14.58
CA TRP A 461 -9.54 4.14 13.39
C TRP A 461 -11.01 4.39 13.72
N VAL A 462 -11.55 5.52 13.27
CA VAL A 462 -12.97 5.87 13.31
C VAL A 462 -13.42 6.14 11.88
N GLU A 463 -14.41 5.39 11.42
CA GLU A 463 -15.07 5.65 10.14
C GLU A 463 -16.48 6.13 10.43
N HIS A 464 -16.81 7.35 9.99
CA HIS A 464 -18.11 7.99 10.18
C HIS A 464 -18.60 8.61 8.88
N VAL A 465 -19.58 7.99 8.24
CA VAL A 465 -20.04 8.34 6.88
C VAL A 465 -21.55 8.37 6.82
N GLU A 466 -22.10 9.34 6.09
CA GLU A 466 -23.50 9.36 5.70
C GLU A 466 -23.61 9.02 4.21
N VAL A 467 -24.44 8.04 3.83
CA VAL A 467 -24.48 7.53 2.45
C VAL A 467 -25.88 7.12 1.97
N ASP A 468 -26.14 7.30 0.68
CA ASP A 468 -27.30 6.75 -0.03
C ASP A 468 -27.03 5.30 -0.46
N ASP A 469 -27.53 4.33 0.32
CA ASP A 469 -27.34 2.89 0.07
C ASP A 469 -28.34 2.28 -0.93
N ARG A 470 -29.23 3.07 -1.54
CA ARG A 470 -30.30 2.54 -2.43
C ARG A 470 -29.78 1.83 -3.68
N GLY A 471 -28.54 2.10 -4.09
CA GLY A 471 -27.88 1.41 -5.20
C GLY A 471 -27.21 0.08 -4.85
N VAL A 472 -27.13 -0.30 -3.56
CA VAL A 472 -26.49 -1.55 -3.12
C VAL A 472 -27.38 -2.75 -3.43
N HIS A 473 -26.83 -3.74 -4.12
CA HIS A 473 -27.56 -4.97 -4.43
C HIS A 473 -27.90 -5.75 -3.15
N ASN A 474 -29.09 -6.37 -3.09
CA ASN A 474 -29.59 -7.08 -1.91
C ASN A 474 -28.60 -8.10 -1.34
N LEU A 475 -27.85 -8.79 -2.21
CA LEU A 475 -26.82 -9.76 -1.86
C LEU A 475 -25.73 -9.20 -0.92
N TYR A 476 -25.32 -7.94 -1.12
CA TYR A 476 -24.26 -7.28 -0.33
C TYR A 476 -24.82 -6.34 0.74
N LYS A 477 -26.14 -6.17 0.80
CA LYS A 477 -26.79 -5.18 1.66
C LYS A 477 -26.48 -5.39 3.13
N HIS A 478 -26.42 -6.65 3.58
CA HIS A 478 -26.08 -6.99 4.97
C HIS A 478 -24.60 -6.74 5.31
N LEU A 479 -23.67 -7.10 4.41
CA LEU A 479 -22.24 -6.79 4.56
C LEU A 479 -22.00 -5.27 4.64
N VAL A 480 -22.71 -4.48 3.84
CA VAL A 480 -22.62 -3.02 3.88
C VAL A 480 -23.22 -2.46 5.18
N SER A 481 -24.43 -2.85 5.56
CA SER A 481 -25.09 -2.32 6.77
C SER A 481 -24.44 -2.76 8.09
N SER A 482 -23.71 -3.88 8.09
CA SER A 482 -22.95 -4.37 9.26
C SER A 482 -21.58 -3.70 9.41
N GLY A 483 -21.25 -2.69 8.60
CA GLY A 483 -19.96 -1.99 8.65
C GLY A 483 -18.77 -2.79 8.12
N HIS A 484 -18.90 -4.08 7.82
CA HIS A 484 -17.80 -4.92 7.35
C HIS A 484 -17.29 -4.53 5.95
N ALA A 485 -18.11 -3.87 5.11
CA ALA A 485 -17.70 -3.42 3.78
C ALA A 485 -16.84 -2.14 3.73
N PHE A 486 -17.06 -1.18 4.65
CA PHE A 486 -16.44 0.16 4.59
C PHE A 486 -15.97 0.71 5.94
N GLY A 487 -16.35 0.08 7.06
CA GLY A 487 -16.07 0.55 8.42
C GLY A 487 -14.62 0.35 8.88
N ALA A 488 -14.34 0.88 10.08
CA ALA A 488 -13.01 0.94 10.69
C ALA A 488 -12.30 -0.43 10.74
N LYS A 489 -13.04 -1.51 11.01
CA LYS A 489 -12.53 -2.90 11.03
C LYS A 489 -11.81 -3.30 9.74
N ARG A 490 -12.35 -2.90 8.58
CA ARG A 490 -11.76 -3.18 7.26
C ARG A 490 -10.50 -2.36 7.00
N TRP A 491 -10.49 -1.10 7.41
CA TRP A 491 -9.31 -0.23 7.35
C TRP A 491 -8.16 -0.78 8.22
N VAL A 492 -8.45 -1.12 9.48
CA VAL A 492 -7.45 -1.63 10.44
C VAL A 492 -6.95 -3.02 10.03
N ALA A 493 -7.82 -3.94 9.60
CA ALA A 493 -7.42 -5.25 9.10
C ALA A 493 -6.52 -5.16 7.86
N THR A 494 -6.89 -4.31 6.89
CA THR A 494 -6.08 -4.05 5.69
C THR A 494 -4.73 -3.44 6.07
N LEU A 495 -4.70 -2.45 6.97
CA LEU A 495 -3.47 -1.80 7.43
C LEU A 495 -2.51 -2.81 8.08
N ASN A 496 -2.99 -3.62 9.03
CA ASN A 496 -2.14 -4.62 9.69
C ASN A 496 -1.54 -5.61 8.68
N ARG A 497 -2.37 -6.11 7.75
CA ARG A 497 -1.94 -7.04 6.70
C ARG A 497 -0.89 -6.43 5.77
N GLN A 498 -0.99 -5.14 5.45
CA GLN A 498 -0.02 -4.44 4.61
C GLN A 498 1.27 -4.12 5.35
N CYS A 499 1.22 -3.80 6.65
CA CYS A 499 2.43 -3.70 7.47
C CYS A 499 3.17 -5.05 7.53
N GLU A 500 2.45 -6.17 7.69
CA GLU A 500 2.99 -7.53 7.61
C GLU A 500 3.63 -7.84 6.24
N ARG A 501 2.98 -7.45 5.14
CA ARG A 501 3.52 -7.61 3.77
C ARG A 501 4.78 -6.78 3.55
N LEU A 502 4.79 -5.52 3.98
CA LEU A 502 5.94 -4.62 3.83
C LEU A 502 7.16 -5.11 4.63
N ALA A 503 6.95 -5.56 5.87
CA ALA A 503 8.02 -6.20 6.66
C ALA A 503 8.56 -7.46 5.97
N SER A 504 7.67 -8.27 5.38
CA SER A 504 8.04 -9.48 4.64
C SER A 504 8.81 -9.17 3.34
N ALA A 505 8.56 -8.02 2.71
CA ALA A 505 9.31 -7.54 1.55
C ALA A 505 10.68 -6.94 1.93
N MET A 506 10.80 -6.33 3.11
CA MET A 506 12.04 -5.74 3.64
C MET A 506 12.98 -6.77 4.31
N ALA A 507 12.49 -7.97 4.63
CA ALA A 507 13.27 -9.03 5.25
C ALA A 507 14.51 -9.41 4.40
N THR A 508 15.70 -9.32 5.01
CA THR A 508 17.00 -9.64 4.39
C THR A 508 17.37 -11.12 4.46
N ASN A 509 16.82 -11.85 5.44
CA ASN A 509 17.06 -13.27 5.63
C ASN A 509 16.05 -14.09 4.84
N ILE A 510 16.44 -14.61 3.66
CA ILE A 510 15.65 -15.60 2.92
C ILE A 510 15.86 -16.97 3.60
N PRO A 511 14.80 -17.66 4.07
CA PRO A 511 14.95 -19.01 4.62
C PRO A 511 15.47 -19.96 3.56
N ALA A 512 16.55 -20.69 3.84
CA ALA A 512 17.20 -21.58 2.88
C ALA A 512 16.34 -22.77 2.41
N GLY A 513 15.17 -22.99 3.02
CA GLY A 513 14.18 -23.99 2.61
C GLY A 513 13.12 -23.50 1.63
N ASP A 514 12.86 -22.17 1.58
CA ASP A 514 11.87 -21.54 0.67
C ASP A 514 12.53 -21.03 -0.63
N ALA A 515 13.82 -21.30 -0.82
CA ALA A 515 14.59 -20.89 -1.98
C ALA A 515 14.24 -21.72 -3.23
N GLY A 516 13.06 -21.44 -3.81
CA GLY A 516 12.68 -21.87 -5.15
C GLY A 516 13.49 -21.14 -6.23
N VAL A 517 12.84 -20.70 -7.31
CA VAL A 517 13.55 -19.99 -8.41
C VAL A 517 14.07 -18.59 -8.02
N ILE A 518 13.70 -18.07 -6.85
CA ILE A 518 14.10 -16.74 -6.37
C ILE A 518 15.48 -16.82 -5.70
N THR A 519 16.53 -16.48 -6.46
CA THR A 519 17.93 -16.61 -6.02
C THR A 519 18.53 -15.35 -5.41
N ASN A 520 17.86 -14.19 -5.53
CA ASN A 520 18.39 -12.90 -5.09
C ASN A 520 17.29 -11.98 -4.50
N GLN A 521 17.71 -11.01 -3.69
CA GLN A 521 16.80 -10.11 -2.96
C GLN A 521 16.10 -9.09 -3.88
N GLU A 522 16.78 -8.65 -4.95
CA GLU A 522 16.23 -7.71 -5.93
C GLU A 522 15.05 -8.33 -6.70
N GLY A 523 15.18 -9.59 -7.11
CA GLY A 523 14.14 -10.39 -7.76
C GLY A 523 12.96 -10.68 -6.84
N ARG A 524 13.20 -10.94 -5.54
CA ARG A 524 12.12 -10.99 -4.53
C ARG A 524 11.35 -9.66 -4.49
N LYS A 525 12.06 -8.52 -4.44
CA LYS A 525 11.44 -7.18 -4.44
C LYS A 525 10.67 -6.89 -5.72
N SER A 526 11.22 -7.19 -6.89
CA SER A 526 10.56 -7.00 -8.18
C SER A 526 9.33 -7.92 -8.35
N MET A 527 9.38 -9.17 -7.87
CA MET A 527 8.23 -10.08 -7.85
C MET A 527 7.12 -9.58 -6.91
N MET A 528 7.47 -9.05 -5.73
CA MET A 528 6.51 -8.44 -4.81
C MET A 528 5.84 -7.18 -5.39
N LYS A 529 6.61 -6.30 -6.04
CA LYS A 529 6.08 -5.12 -6.77
C LYS A 529 5.20 -5.55 -7.95
N LEU A 530 5.56 -6.61 -8.68
CA LEU A 530 4.74 -7.17 -9.76
C LEU A 530 3.37 -7.66 -9.25
N ALA A 531 3.37 -8.37 -8.12
CA ALA A 531 2.17 -8.91 -7.49
C ALA A 531 1.28 -7.82 -6.88
N GLU A 532 1.86 -6.80 -6.24
CA GLU A 532 1.13 -5.62 -5.75
C GLU A 532 0.38 -4.91 -6.89
N ARG A 533 1.06 -4.67 -8.03
CA ARG A 533 0.44 -4.08 -9.22
C ARG A 533 -0.64 -4.97 -9.83
N MET A 534 -0.48 -6.30 -9.75
CA MET A 534 -1.51 -7.27 -10.14
C MET A 534 -2.78 -7.11 -9.29
N VAL A 535 -2.63 -6.97 -7.97
CA VAL A 535 -3.74 -6.74 -7.02
C VAL A 535 -4.42 -5.39 -7.27
N ILE A 536 -3.67 -4.30 -7.45
CA ILE A 536 -4.22 -2.97 -7.79
C ILE A 536 -5.06 -3.05 -9.07
N SER A 537 -4.52 -3.65 -10.14
CA SER A 537 -5.22 -3.76 -11.43
C SER A 537 -6.38 -4.74 -11.39
N PHE A 538 -6.43 -5.69 -10.44
CA PHE A 538 -7.62 -6.49 -10.16
C PHE A 538 -8.70 -5.64 -9.50
N CYS A 539 -8.41 -5.01 -8.36
CA CYS A 539 -9.38 -4.21 -7.61
C CYS A 539 -10.01 -3.10 -8.48
N ALA A 540 -9.19 -2.33 -9.21
CA ALA A 540 -9.66 -1.32 -10.16
C ALA A 540 -10.34 -1.90 -11.42
N GLY A 541 -10.22 -3.21 -11.66
CA GLY A 541 -10.82 -3.93 -12.78
C GLY A 541 -12.21 -4.51 -12.48
N VAL A 542 -12.49 -4.83 -11.20
CA VAL A 542 -13.71 -5.55 -10.75
C VAL A 542 -14.79 -4.62 -10.19
N SER A 543 -14.42 -3.51 -9.57
CA SER A 543 -15.36 -2.60 -8.92
C SER A 543 -16.22 -1.79 -9.90
N ALA A 544 -17.38 -1.33 -9.43
CA ALA A 544 -18.29 -0.46 -10.18
C ALA A 544 -17.83 1.02 -10.23
N SER A 545 -16.55 1.28 -10.54
CA SER A 545 -15.99 2.64 -10.57
C SER A 545 -16.61 3.51 -11.66
N THR A 546 -16.83 4.80 -11.37
CA THR A 546 -17.45 5.76 -12.29
C THR A 546 -16.64 6.03 -13.56
N ALA A 547 -15.35 5.66 -13.57
CA ALA A 547 -14.48 5.76 -14.76
C ALA A 547 -14.94 4.85 -15.92
N HIS A 548 -15.65 3.75 -15.63
CA HIS A 548 -15.99 2.75 -16.63
C HIS A 548 -17.37 2.13 -16.40
N THR A 549 -18.28 2.28 -17.36
CA THR A 549 -19.64 1.75 -17.28
C THR A 549 -19.66 0.23 -17.51
N TRP A 550 -20.10 -0.53 -16.50
CA TRP A 550 -20.45 -1.94 -16.65
C TRP A 550 -21.75 -2.11 -17.46
N THR A 551 -21.78 -3.06 -18.39
CA THR A 551 -23.01 -3.50 -19.07
C THR A 551 -23.42 -4.89 -18.58
N THR A 552 -24.70 -5.06 -18.27
CA THR A 552 -25.28 -6.38 -17.95
C THR A 552 -25.70 -7.04 -19.27
N LEU A 553 -25.24 -8.26 -19.52
CA LEU A 553 -25.41 -8.89 -20.85
C LEU A 553 -26.73 -9.62 -21.04
N SER A 554 -27.32 -10.15 -19.97
CA SER A 554 -28.67 -10.74 -19.92
C SER A 554 -29.05 -11.01 -18.47
N GLY A 555 -30.33 -10.83 -18.13
CA GLY A 555 -30.89 -11.20 -16.82
C GLY A 555 -31.34 -10.02 -15.94
N THR A 556 -31.96 -10.36 -14.81
CA THR A 556 -32.34 -9.46 -13.71
C THR A 556 -31.99 -10.05 -12.33
N GLY A 557 -31.09 -11.04 -12.30
CA GLY A 557 -30.67 -11.81 -11.13
C GLY A 557 -29.34 -11.36 -10.52
N ALA A 558 -28.97 -11.99 -9.41
CA ALA A 558 -27.71 -11.72 -8.70
C ALA A 558 -26.49 -12.30 -9.45
N ASP A 559 -26.65 -13.52 -9.97
CA ASP A 559 -25.59 -14.31 -10.62
C ASP A 559 -25.27 -13.83 -12.06
N ASP A 560 -25.96 -12.80 -12.56
CA ASP A 560 -25.79 -12.31 -13.93
C ASP A 560 -24.39 -11.74 -14.17
N VAL A 561 -23.71 -12.26 -15.19
CA VAL A 561 -22.37 -11.80 -15.56
C VAL A 561 -22.44 -10.38 -16.12
N ARG A 562 -21.76 -9.47 -15.44
CA ARG A 562 -21.53 -8.09 -15.87
C ARG A 562 -20.24 -8.03 -16.66
N VAL A 563 -20.22 -7.24 -17.72
CA VAL A 563 -19.08 -7.11 -18.62
C VAL A 563 -18.76 -5.65 -18.91
N MET A 564 -17.47 -5.37 -19.04
CA MET A 564 -16.90 -4.07 -19.31
C MET A 564 -15.81 -4.25 -20.37
N THR A 565 -15.76 -3.35 -21.34
CA THR A 565 -14.70 -3.34 -22.36
C THR A 565 -13.79 -2.14 -22.12
N ARG A 566 -12.49 -2.37 -22.03
CA ARG A 566 -11.46 -1.32 -21.97
C ARG A 566 -10.57 -1.42 -23.21
N LYS A 567 -10.23 -0.28 -23.80
CA LYS A 567 -9.22 -0.20 -24.85
C LYS A 567 -7.89 0.17 -24.21
N SER A 568 -6.88 -0.66 -24.44
CA SER A 568 -5.51 -0.47 -23.99
C SER A 568 -4.68 -0.01 -25.19
N VAL A 569 -4.19 1.22 -25.12
CA VAL A 569 -3.28 1.83 -26.10
C VAL A 569 -2.17 2.49 -25.29
N ASP A 570 -0.93 2.09 -25.54
CA ASP A 570 0.27 2.65 -24.90
C ASP A 570 0.28 2.67 -23.36
N ASP A 571 -0.48 1.76 -22.72
CA ASP A 571 -0.56 1.57 -21.25
C ASP A 571 0.57 0.62 -20.75
N PRO A 572 1.61 1.12 -20.07
CA PRO A 572 2.74 0.29 -19.65
C PRO A 572 2.30 -0.80 -18.68
N GLY A 573 2.66 -2.05 -18.98
CA GLY A 573 2.29 -3.18 -18.15
C GLY A 573 0.91 -3.79 -18.41
N ARG A 574 0.19 -3.30 -19.44
CA ARG A 574 -0.96 -4.02 -20.03
C ARG A 574 -0.66 -4.43 -21.47
N PRO A 575 -1.24 -5.54 -21.97
CA PRO A 575 -1.18 -5.83 -23.40
C PRO A 575 -1.95 -4.76 -24.19
N PRO A 576 -1.43 -4.30 -25.35
CA PRO A 576 -2.19 -3.42 -26.23
C PRO A 576 -3.35 -4.19 -26.88
N GLY A 577 -4.50 -3.52 -27.02
CA GLY A 577 -5.68 -4.11 -27.65
C GLY A 577 -6.98 -3.82 -26.89
N ILE A 578 -7.92 -4.77 -26.97
CA ILE A 578 -9.24 -4.71 -26.35
C ILE A 578 -9.29 -5.73 -25.21
N VAL A 579 -9.34 -5.23 -23.98
CA VAL A 579 -9.47 -6.05 -22.77
C VAL A 579 -10.94 -6.10 -22.37
N LEU A 580 -11.45 -7.30 -22.17
CA LEU A 580 -12.77 -7.56 -21.62
C LEU A 580 -12.63 -7.94 -20.15
N SER A 581 -13.14 -7.08 -19.27
CA SER A 581 -13.34 -7.40 -17.86
C SER A 581 -14.74 -7.98 -17.69
N ALA A 582 -14.85 -9.15 -17.08
CA ALA A 582 -16.13 -9.80 -16.83
C ALA A 582 -16.18 -10.29 -15.37
N ALA A 583 -17.30 -10.09 -14.70
CA ALA A 583 -17.44 -10.38 -13.28
C ALA A 583 -18.88 -10.81 -12.91
N THR A 584 -19.00 -11.71 -11.93
CA THR A 584 -20.27 -12.10 -11.29
C THR A 584 -20.05 -12.27 -9.78
N SER A 585 -21.12 -12.18 -9.00
CA SER A 585 -21.09 -12.37 -7.54
C SER A 585 -22.27 -13.19 -7.05
N PHE A 586 -22.03 -14.16 -6.17
CA PHE A 586 -23.05 -15.06 -5.62
C PHE A 586 -22.72 -15.42 -4.16
N TRP A 587 -23.71 -15.95 -3.44
CA TRP A 587 -23.54 -16.47 -2.09
C TRP A 587 -23.26 -17.98 -2.10
N LEU A 588 -22.46 -18.43 -1.15
CA LEU A 588 -22.17 -19.84 -0.87
C LEU A 588 -22.50 -20.14 0.61
N PRO A 589 -23.13 -21.29 0.92
CA PRO A 589 -23.39 -21.75 2.30
C PRO A 589 -22.12 -22.30 2.97
N VAL A 590 -20.97 -21.64 2.76
CA VAL A 590 -19.64 -22.12 3.13
C VAL A 590 -18.83 -20.97 3.72
N PRO A 591 -18.16 -21.14 4.87
CA PRO A 591 -17.38 -20.09 5.51
C PRO A 591 -16.28 -19.51 4.61
N PRO A 592 -16.02 -18.18 4.65
CA PRO A 592 -15.02 -17.52 3.80
C PRO A 592 -13.64 -18.19 3.82
N LYS A 593 -13.17 -18.64 5.00
CA LYS A 593 -11.86 -19.31 5.13
C LYS A 593 -11.79 -20.61 4.33
N ARG A 594 -12.84 -21.44 4.34
CA ARG A 594 -12.87 -22.70 3.57
C ARG A 594 -12.90 -22.44 2.06
N VAL A 595 -13.63 -21.41 1.61
CA VAL A 595 -13.63 -20.98 0.21
C VAL A 595 -12.24 -20.44 -0.20
N PHE A 596 -11.59 -19.68 0.67
CA PHE A 596 -10.24 -19.16 0.45
C PHE A 596 -9.19 -20.26 0.35
N ASP A 597 -9.21 -21.22 1.28
CA ASP A 597 -8.28 -22.35 1.29
C ASP A 597 -8.49 -23.25 0.03
N PHE A 598 -9.75 -23.53 -0.34
CA PHE A 598 -10.09 -24.27 -1.58
C PHE A 598 -9.64 -23.57 -2.87
N LEU A 599 -9.74 -22.24 -2.95
CA LEU A 599 -9.35 -21.49 -4.15
C LEU A 599 -7.84 -21.23 -4.24
N ARG A 600 -7.12 -21.27 -3.12
CA ARG A 600 -5.66 -21.09 -3.06
C ARG A 600 -4.90 -22.38 -3.40
N ASP A 601 -5.39 -23.53 -2.93
CA ASP A 601 -4.71 -24.83 -3.04
C ASP A 601 -4.46 -25.24 -4.50
N GLU A 602 -3.26 -25.74 -4.76
CA GLU A 602 -2.82 -26.25 -6.06
C GLU A 602 -3.54 -27.55 -6.43
N ASN A 603 -3.87 -28.38 -5.44
CA ASN A 603 -4.43 -29.71 -5.64
C ASN A 603 -5.89 -29.65 -6.13
N THR A 604 -6.66 -28.67 -5.63
CA THR A 604 -8.06 -28.40 -5.98
C THR A 604 -8.20 -27.50 -7.21
N ARG A 605 -7.11 -26.83 -7.65
CA ARG A 605 -7.15 -25.88 -8.78
C ARG A 605 -7.72 -26.49 -10.05
N ASN A 606 -7.43 -27.76 -10.33
CA ASN A 606 -7.92 -28.47 -11.51
C ASN A 606 -9.45 -28.66 -11.53
N GLU A 607 -10.13 -28.58 -10.38
CA GLU A 607 -11.58 -28.70 -10.26
C GLU A 607 -12.28 -27.48 -10.84
N TRP A 608 -11.81 -26.28 -10.49
CA TRP A 608 -12.42 -25.01 -10.89
C TRP A 608 -11.74 -24.32 -12.08
N ASP A 609 -10.41 -24.43 -12.24
CA ASP A 609 -9.65 -23.75 -13.29
C ASP A 609 -9.76 -24.48 -14.63
N ILE A 610 -10.75 -24.07 -15.43
CA ILE A 610 -10.99 -24.58 -16.78
C ILE A 610 -9.76 -24.40 -17.69
N LEU A 611 -8.97 -23.34 -17.50
CA LEU A 611 -7.82 -23.03 -18.36
C LEU A 611 -6.63 -23.96 -18.07
N SER A 612 -6.56 -24.55 -16.88
CA SER A 612 -5.53 -25.52 -16.51
C SER A 612 -5.68 -26.89 -17.20
N ASN A 613 -6.81 -27.17 -17.88
CA ASN A 613 -7.03 -28.37 -18.72
C ASN A 613 -6.69 -29.72 -18.05
N GLY A 614 -6.83 -29.82 -16.72
CA GLY A 614 -6.45 -31.03 -15.96
C GLY A 614 -4.94 -31.32 -15.91
N GLY A 615 -4.10 -30.33 -16.22
CA GLY A 615 -2.64 -30.42 -16.00
C GLY A 615 -2.30 -30.48 -14.51
N VAL A 616 -1.14 -31.05 -14.20
CA VAL A 616 -0.59 -31.08 -12.85
C VAL A 616 -0.07 -29.69 -12.52
N VAL A 617 -0.62 -29.09 -11.46
CA VAL A 617 -0.21 -27.79 -10.95
C VAL A 617 1.03 -27.98 -10.06
N GLN A 618 1.98 -27.04 -10.14
CA GLN A 618 3.22 -27.08 -9.36
C GLN A 618 3.69 -25.66 -9.02
N GLU A 619 3.78 -25.33 -7.74
CA GLU A 619 4.48 -24.16 -7.24
C GLU A 619 6.00 -24.27 -7.46
N MET A 620 6.57 -23.21 -8.03
CA MET A 620 7.99 -23.06 -8.34
C MET A 620 8.72 -22.10 -7.39
N ALA A 621 7.98 -21.21 -6.74
CA ALA A 621 8.47 -20.30 -5.73
C ALA A 621 7.33 -19.80 -4.85
N HIS A 622 7.60 -19.72 -3.55
CA HIS A 622 6.68 -19.26 -2.51
C HIS A 622 7.30 -18.05 -1.79
N ILE A 623 6.50 -17.02 -1.54
CA ILE A 623 6.84 -15.89 -0.68
C ILE A 623 5.72 -15.71 0.34
N ALA A 624 5.99 -16.01 1.62
CA ALA A 624 5.08 -15.61 2.70
C ALA A 624 4.99 -14.07 2.82
N ASN A 625 3.77 -13.57 2.99
CA ASN A 625 3.39 -12.15 3.05
C ASN A 625 2.83 -11.70 4.41
N GLY A 626 2.78 -12.58 5.41
CA GLY A 626 2.28 -12.23 6.74
C GLY A 626 2.27 -13.44 7.68
N ARG A 627 1.56 -13.29 8.80
CA ARG A 627 1.48 -14.32 9.86
C ARG A 627 0.55 -15.48 9.52
N ASP A 628 -0.52 -15.23 8.77
CA ASP A 628 -1.38 -16.30 8.26
C ASP A 628 -0.67 -17.02 7.10
N THR A 629 -0.57 -18.34 7.17
CA THR A 629 0.11 -19.17 6.16
C THR A 629 -0.56 -19.13 4.78
N GLY A 630 -1.82 -18.66 4.70
CA GLY A 630 -2.50 -18.41 3.43
C GLY A 630 -2.12 -17.07 2.76
N ASN A 631 -1.38 -16.20 3.45
CA ASN A 631 -0.92 -14.92 2.90
C ASN A 631 0.41 -15.13 2.16
N CYS A 632 0.38 -15.24 0.83
CA CYS A 632 1.57 -15.52 0.02
C CYS A 632 1.54 -14.92 -1.39
N VAL A 633 2.73 -14.74 -2.00
CA VAL A 633 2.90 -14.66 -3.46
C VAL A 633 3.51 -15.97 -3.94
N SER A 634 2.81 -16.66 -4.85
CA SER A 634 3.21 -17.94 -5.43
C SER A 634 3.47 -17.79 -6.92
N LEU A 635 4.48 -18.49 -7.43
CA LEU A 635 4.75 -18.64 -8.85
C LEU A 635 4.48 -20.08 -9.27
N ILE A 636 3.42 -20.28 -10.05
CA ILE A 636 2.86 -21.60 -10.36
C ILE A 636 3.12 -21.96 -11.83
N ARG A 637 3.38 -23.24 -12.10
CA ARG A 637 3.44 -23.83 -13.45
C ARG A 637 2.36 -24.90 -13.58
N VAL A 638 1.74 -24.98 -14.76
CA VAL A 638 0.78 -26.03 -15.12
C VAL A 638 1.44 -26.99 -16.12
N ASN A 639 1.70 -28.22 -15.68
CA ASN A 639 2.31 -29.28 -16.47
C ASN A 639 1.22 -30.18 -17.07
N SER A 640 0.89 -30.02 -18.35
CA SER A 640 -0.01 -30.89 -19.11
C SER A 640 0.77 -31.82 -20.04
N ALA A 641 0.19 -32.98 -20.39
CA ALA A 641 0.84 -33.98 -21.25
C ALA A 641 1.25 -33.46 -22.64
N ASN A 642 0.65 -32.36 -23.10
CA ASN A 642 0.97 -31.69 -24.36
C ASN A 642 1.79 -30.38 -24.19
N SER A 643 2.18 -30.00 -22.96
CA SER A 643 2.67 -28.64 -22.66
C SER A 643 4.18 -28.50 -22.43
N SER A 644 5.02 -29.35 -23.03
CA SER A 644 6.49 -29.16 -23.04
C SER A 644 6.97 -27.89 -23.79
N GLN A 645 6.05 -26.98 -24.13
CA GLN A 645 6.27 -25.71 -24.82
C GLN A 645 5.43 -24.55 -24.21
N SER A 646 4.80 -24.73 -23.04
CA SER A 646 4.05 -23.63 -22.40
C SER A 646 5.01 -22.61 -21.78
N ASN A 647 5.30 -21.54 -22.52
CA ASN A 647 6.11 -20.40 -22.05
C ASN A 647 5.41 -19.53 -20.98
N MET A 648 4.27 -19.95 -20.44
CA MET A 648 3.51 -19.18 -19.46
C MET A 648 3.63 -19.78 -18.05
N LEU A 649 3.80 -18.91 -17.07
CA LEU A 649 3.67 -19.19 -15.65
C LEU A 649 2.43 -18.45 -15.12
N ILE A 650 1.94 -18.82 -13.94
CA ILE A 650 0.87 -18.12 -13.23
C ILE A 650 1.50 -17.44 -12.01
N LEU A 651 1.48 -16.11 -11.98
CA LEU A 651 1.73 -15.36 -10.74
C LEU A 651 0.42 -15.36 -9.95
N GLN A 652 0.46 -15.70 -8.67
CA GLN A 652 -0.70 -15.68 -7.77
C GLN A 652 -0.33 -14.92 -6.50
N GLU A 653 -1.21 -14.01 -6.06
CA GLU A 653 -1.18 -13.44 -4.71
C GLU A 653 -2.45 -13.88 -3.98
N SER A 654 -2.25 -14.53 -2.83
CA SER A 654 -3.32 -14.94 -1.92
C SER A 654 -3.19 -14.13 -0.65
N CYS A 655 -4.30 -13.57 -0.16
CA CYS A 655 -4.31 -12.89 1.13
C CYS A 655 -5.68 -12.98 1.82
N THR A 656 -5.67 -13.04 3.14
CA THR A 656 -6.86 -13.11 3.99
C THR A 656 -6.67 -12.25 5.25
N ASP A 657 -7.78 -11.72 5.72
CA ASP A 657 -7.96 -11.11 7.02
C ASP A 657 -9.40 -11.36 7.52
N GLN A 658 -9.81 -10.76 8.63
CA GLN A 658 -11.14 -10.96 9.22
C GLN A 658 -12.30 -10.37 8.38
N THR A 659 -11.99 -9.52 7.40
CA THR A 659 -12.99 -8.74 6.64
C THR A 659 -13.07 -9.14 5.17
N ALA A 660 -11.96 -9.61 4.58
CA ALA A 660 -11.93 -10.08 3.20
C ALA A 660 -10.80 -11.11 2.97
N SER A 661 -10.99 -11.95 1.96
CA SER A 661 -9.96 -12.81 1.41
C SER A 661 -9.92 -12.67 -0.12
N PHE A 662 -8.73 -12.78 -0.71
CA PHE A 662 -8.49 -12.60 -2.13
C PHE A 662 -7.55 -13.69 -2.63
N VAL A 663 -7.87 -14.27 -3.78
CA VAL A 663 -6.96 -15.13 -4.56
C VAL A 663 -6.92 -14.55 -5.96
N ILE A 664 -5.86 -13.81 -6.26
CA ILE A 664 -5.71 -13.03 -7.50
C ILE A 664 -4.53 -13.59 -8.26
N TYR A 665 -4.70 -13.87 -9.54
CA TYR A 665 -3.65 -14.45 -10.37
C TYR A 665 -3.63 -13.88 -11.79
N ALA A 666 -2.47 -13.92 -12.44
CA ALA A 666 -2.29 -13.51 -13.82
C ALA A 666 -1.32 -14.46 -14.54
N PRO A 667 -1.58 -14.81 -15.82
CA PRO A 667 -0.61 -15.51 -16.64
C PRO A 667 0.52 -14.54 -17.04
N VAL A 668 1.77 -14.96 -16.88
CA VAL A 668 2.98 -14.19 -17.20
C VAL A 668 3.93 -15.02 -18.06
N ASP A 669 4.50 -14.41 -19.09
CA ASP A 669 5.51 -15.07 -19.93
C ASP A 669 6.81 -15.36 -19.14
N ILE A 670 7.41 -16.52 -19.38
CA ILE A 670 8.59 -17.02 -18.66
C ILE A 670 9.84 -16.16 -18.88
N VAL A 671 9.98 -15.51 -20.04
CA VAL A 671 11.09 -14.59 -20.32
C VAL A 671 10.90 -13.30 -19.53
N ALA A 672 9.68 -12.76 -19.52
CA ALA A 672 9.33 -11.59 -18.71
C ALA A 672 9.50 -11.87 -17.20
N MET A 673 9.04 -13.03 -16.73
CA MET A 673 9.21 -13.45 -15.33
C MET A 673 10.69 -13.65 -14.99
N ASN A 674 11.50 -14.22 -15.88
CA ASN A 674 12.95 -14.35 -15.65
C ASN A 674 13.64 -12.97 -15.53
N VAL A 675 13.20 -11.95 -16.27
CA VAL A 675 13.70 -10.57 -16.08
C VAL A 675 13.35 -10.05 -14.68
N VAL A 676 12.12 -10.24 -14.23
CA VAL A 676 11.65 -9.84 -12.88
C VAL A 676 12.41 -10.57 -11.77
N LEU A 677 12.62 -11.89 -11.89
CA LEU A 677 13.36 -12.72 -10.93
C LEU A 677 14.87 -12.38 -10.86
N ASN A 678 15.39 -11.65 -11.85
CA ASN A 678 16.75 -11.11 -11.84
C ASN A 678 16.80 -9.61 -11.48
N GLY A 679 15.77 -9.08 -10.81
CA GLY A 679 15.72 -7.70 -10.33
C GLY A 679 15.31 -6.65 -11.38
N GLY A 680 14.89 -7.08 -12.57
CA GLY A 680 14.36 -6.17 -13.60
C GLY A 680 13.07 -5.47 -13.17
N ASP A 681 12.76 -4.35 -13.82
CA ASP A 681 11.59 -3.53 -13.49
C ASP A 681 10.27 -4.21 -13.91
N PRO A 682 9.35 -4.52 -12.98
CA PRO A 682 8.08 -5.14 -13.31
C PRO A 682 7.10 -4.23 -14.06
N ASP A 683 7.32 -2.91 -14.09
CA ASP A 683 6.32 -1.95 -14.61
C ASP A 683 6.01 -2.13 -16.11
N TYR A 684 6.87 -2.79 -16.87
CA TYR A 684 6.67 -3.10 -18.28
C TYR A 684 6.09 -4.51 -18.55
N VAL A 685 5.98 -5.37 -17.54
CA VAL A 685 5.45 -6.73 -17.72
C VAL A 685 3.95 -6.67 -17.97
N ALA A 686 3.47 -7.21 -19.09
CA ALA A 686 2.05 -7.23 -19.41
C ALA A 686 1.28 -8.17 -18.47
N LEU A 687 0.30 -7.65 -17.72
CA LEU A 687 -0.59 -8.42 -16.85
C LEU A 687 -2.07 -8.23 -17.21
N LEU A 688 -2.84 -9.30 -17.06
CA LEU A 688 -4.30 -9.28 -17.04
C LEU A 688 -4.79 -10.10 -15.84
N PRO A 689 -5.02 -9.46 -14.68
CA PRO A 689 -5.36 -10.16 -13.47
C PRO A 689 -6.79 -10.71 -13.50
N SER A 690 -6.93 -11.90 -12.95
CA SER A 690 -8.15 -12.69 -12.80
C SER A 690 -8.20 -13.23 -11.37
N GLY A 691 -9.36 -13.68 -10.91
CA GLY A 691 -9.49 -14.35 -9.62
C GLY A 691 -10.70 -13.89 -8.82
N PHE A 692 -10.52 -13.85 -7.50
CA PHE A 692 -11.59 -13.99 -6.53
C PHE A 692 -11.50 -12.95 -5.41
N ALA A 693 -12.64 -12.37 -5.05
CA ALA A 693 -12.83 -11.61 -3.82
C ALA A 693 -13.91 -12.28 -2.97
N ILE A 694 -13.56 -12.62 -1.73
CA ILE A 694 -14.37 -13.40 -0.80
C ILE A 694 -14.64 -12.52 0.41
N PHE A 695 -15.90 -12.35 0.76
CA PHE A 695 -16.34 -11.61 1.95
C PHE A 695 -17.22 -12.51 2.83
N PRO A 696 -17.33 -12.26 4.15
CA PRO A 696 -18.40 -12.85 4.93
C PRO A 696 -19.77 -12.43 4.36
N ASP A 697 -20.82 -13.22 4.58
CA ASP A 697 -22.19 -12.76 4.26
C ASP A 697 -22.71 -11.66 5.20
N GLY A 698 -21.94 -11.36 6.25
CA GLY A 698 -22.22 -10.34 7.24
C GLY A 698 -23.14 -10.83 8.36
N THR A 699 -23.63 -12.08 8.31
CA THR A 699 -24.35 -12.66 9.44
C THR A 699 -23.34 -12.98 10.55
N ALA A 700 -23.32 -12.15 11.59
CA ALA A 700 -22.58 -12.47 12.80
C ALA A 700 -23.12 -13.78 13.38
N ALA A 701 -22.23 -14.58 13.97
CA ALA A 701 -22.61 -15.86 14.57
C ALA A 701 -23.48 -15.62 15.81
N HIS A 702 -24.80 -15.54 15.63
CA HIS A 702 -25.77 -15.63 16.71
C HIS A 702 -25.77 -17.05 17.29
N GLY A 703 -24.73 -17.37 18.05
CA GLY A 703 -24.44 -18.69 18.59
C GLY A 703 -23.60 -18.57 19.86
N VAL A 704 -24.26 -18.77 21.01
CA VAL A 704 -23.67 -18.73 22.36
C VAL A 704 -22.40 -19.59 22.42
N GLY A 705 -21.38 -19.08 23.11
CA GLY A 705 -20.04 -19.66 23.11
C GLY A 705 -19.96 -21.14 23.54
N MET A 706 -19.30 -21.93 22.71
CA MET A 706 -18.61 -23.17 23.06
C MET A 706 -17.47 -23.39 22.05
N GLU A 707 -16.52 -24.26 22.38
CA GLU A 707 -15.29 -24.54 21.64
C GLU A 707 -15.52 -25.11 20.21
N GLU A 708 -14.48 -24.96 19.38
CA GLU A 708 -14.23 -25.57 18.07
C GLU A 708 -15.22 -26.63 17.54
N SER A 709 -16.33 -26.20 16.89
CA SER A 709 -16.99 -26.97 15.82
C SER A 709 -18.01 -26.15 15.02
N GLY A 710 -17.84 -26.15 13.69
CA GLY A 710 -18.90 -25.77 12.73
C GLY A 710 -19.23 -24.28 12.62
N SER A 711 -18.45 -23.52 11.84
CA SER A 711 -18.86 -22.16 11.43
C SER A 711 -20.09 -22.22 10.53
N THR A 712 -21.19 -21.63 10.98
CA THR A 712 -22.50 -21.61 10.29
C THR A 712 -22.71 -20.43 9.35
N GLY A 713 -21.69 -19.57 9.16
CA GLY A 713 -21.77 -18.41 8.27
C GLY A 713 -21.42 -18.75 6.83
N GLY A 714 -22.14 -18.16 5.87
CA GLY A 714 -21.83 -18.25 4.45
C GLY A 714 -20.83 -17.20 3.98
N SER A 715 -20.58 -17.19 2.68
CA SER A 715 -19.63 -16.28 2.03
C SER A 715 -20.20 -15.66 0.77
N LEU A 716 -19.76 -14.44 0.47
CA LEU A 716 -20.05 -13.70 -0.75
C LEU A 716 -18.83 -13.75 -1.64
N LEU A 717 -18.93 -14.49 -2.74
CA LEU A 717 -17.83 -14.70 -3.69
C LEU A 717 -18.08 -13.88 -4.96
N THR A 718 -17.16 -12.98 -5.27
CA THR A 718 -17.02 -12.36 -6.59
C THR A 718 -15.97 -13.13 -7.40
N VAL A 719 -16.34 -13.59 -8.58
CA VAL A 719 -15.42 -14.15 -9.59
C VAL A 719 -15.24 -13.10 -10.70
N ALA A 720 -14.00 -12.80 -11.09
CA ALA A 720 -13.75 -11.88 -12.18
C ALA A 720 -12.53 -12.25 -13.04
N PHE A 721 -12.66 -12.08 -14.35
CA PHE A 721 -11.60 -12.32 -15.33
C PHE A 721 -11.33 -11.08 -16.18
N GLN A 722 -10.06 -10.83 -16.49
CA GLN A 722 -9.63 -9.85 -17.50
C GLN A 722 -8.98 -10.60 -18.66
N ILE A 723 -9.53 -10.45 -19.87
CA ILE A 723 -9.15 -11.26 -21.04
C ILE A 723 -8.90 -10.34 -22.24
N LEU A 724 -7.75 -10.50 -22.91
CA LEU A 724 -7.48 -9.84 -24.19
C LEU A 724 -8.34 -10.51 -25.27
N VAL A 725 -9.27 -9.76 -25.85
CA VAL A 725 -10.17 -10.25 -26.90
C VAL A 725 -9.63 -10.00 -28.30
N ASP A 726 -8.89 -8.91 -28.49
CA ASP A 726 -8.22 -8.55 -29.73
C ASP A 726 -6.96 -7.75 -29.41
N SER A 727 -5.85 -7.99 -30.12
CA SER A 727 -4.62 -7.20 -29.96
C SER A 727 -4.66 -5.86 -30.71
N VAL A 728 -5.68 -5.62 -31.54
CA VAL A 728 -5.86 -4.38 -32.32
C VAL A 728 -6.87 -3.47 -31.59
N PRO A 729 -6.45 -2.32 -31.03
CA PRO A 729 -7.35 -1.46 -30.24
C PRO A 729 -8.52 -0.84 -31.01
N THR A 730 -8.44 -0.83 -32.34
CA THR A 730 -9.48 -0.32 -33.27
C THR A 730 -10.46 -1.40 -33.73
N ALA A 731 -10.27 -2.67 -33.33
CA ALA A 731 -11.19 -3.75 -33.68
C ALA A 731 -12.59 -3.55 -33.09
N LYS A 732 -13.59 -4.21 -33.69
CA LYS A 732 -14.95 -4.25 -33.15
C LYS A 732 -15.12 -5.49 -32.29
N LEU A 733 -15.55 -5.29 -31.04
CA LEU A 733 -15.85 -6.38 -30.11
C LEU A 733 -16.90 -7.32 -30.72
N SER A 734 -16.57 -8.61 -30.86
CA SER A 734 -17.51 -9.60 -31.39
C SER A 734 -18.43 -10.12 -30.28
N LEU A 735 -19.72 -10.26 -30.57
CA LEU A 735 -20.67 -10.91 -29.64
C LEU A 735 -20.24 -12.35 -29.29
N GLY A 736 -19.56 -13.04 -30.20
CA GLY A 736 -19.02 -14.38 -29.95
C GLY A 736 -17.90 -14.39 -28.89
N SER A 737 -17.05 -13.37 -28.87
CA SER A 737 -16.01 -13.21 -27.84
C SER A 737 -16.63 -12.98 -26.46
N VAL A 738 -17.64 -12.10 -26.42
CA VAL A 738 -18.40 -11.79 -25.21
C VAL A 738 -19.12 -13.03 -24.66
N ALA A 739 -19.81 -13.79 -25.53
CA ALA A 739 -20.44 -15.05 -25.15
C ALA A 739 -19.45 -16.10 -24.66
N THR A 740 -18.24 -16.15 -25.23
CA THR A 740 -17.18 -17.08 -24.80
C THR A 740 -16.72 -16.78 -23.38
N VAL A 741 -16.51 -15.50 -23.04
CA VAL A 741 -16.11 -15.09 -21.68
C VAL A 741 -17.25 -15.28 -20.67
N ASN A 742 -18.49 -14.99 -21.07
CA ASN A 742 -19.68 -15.27 -20.26
C ASN A 742 -19.77 -16.77 -19.88
N ASN A 743 -19.60 -17.65 -20.86
CA ASN A 743 -19.63 -19.10 -20.65
C ASN A 743 -18.44 -19.58 -19.79
N LEU A 744 -17.24 -18.99 -19.94
CA LEU A 744 -16.09 -19.32 -19.12
C LEU A 744 -16.34 -19.02 -17.63
N ILE A 745 -16.92 -17.85 -17.32
CA ILE A 745 -17.31 -17.48 -15.95
C ILE A 745 -18.39 -18.41 -15.43
N ALA A 746 -19.48 -18.61 -16.18
CA ALA A 746 -20.59 -19.47 -15.77
C ALA A 746 -20.11 -20.90 -15.41
N CYS A 747 -19.32 -21.53 -16.29
CA CYS A 747 -18.76 -22.85 -16.05
C CYS A 747 -17.80 -22.88 -14.84
N THR A 748 -17.04 -21.81 -14.58
CA THR A 748 -16.17 -21.73 -13.38
C THR A 748 -17.01 -21.64 -12.11
N VAL A 749 -18.08 -20.84 -12.12
CA VAL A 749 -19.02 -20.71 -11.00
C VAL A 749 -19.73 -22.04 -10.71
N GLU A 750 -20.19 -22.74 -11.74
CA GLU A 750 -20.81 -24.07 -11.60
C GLU A 750 -19.84 -25.09 -10.98
N ARG A 751 -18.57 -25.11 -11.41
CA ARG A 751 -17.53 -25.98 -10.83
C ARG A 751 -17.26 -25.67 -9.36
N ILE A 752 -17.05 -24.39 -9.00
CA ILE A 752 -16.83 -23.98 -7.60
C ILE A 752 -18.04 -24.36 -6.72
N LYS A 753 -19.26 -24.11 -7.20
CA LYS A 753 -20.49 -24.51 -6.50
C LYS A 753 -20.58 -26.03 -6.34
N ALA A 754 -20.23 -26.80 -7.36
CA ALA A 754 -20.28 -28.27 -7.33
C ALA A 754 -19.28 -28.87 -6.33
N SER A 755 -18.00 -28.50 -6.40
CA SER A 755 -16.95 -29.01 -5.48
C SER A 755 -17.29 -28.73 -4.02
N LEU A 756 -17.57 -27.47 -3.69
CA LEU A 756 -17.86 -27.06 -2.31
C LEU A 756 -19.18 -27.62 -1.76
N SER A 757 -20.14 -27.94 -2.63
CA SER A 757 -21.39 -28.61 -2.21
C SER A 757 -21.18 -30.11 -1.94
N CYS A 758 -20.32 -30.79 -2.71
CA CYS A 758 -20.06 -32.22 -2.54
C CYS A 758 -19.30 -32.54 -1.25
N GLU A 759 -18.37 -31.68 -0.82
CA GLU A 759 -17.66 -31.85 0.46
C GLU A 759 -18.45 -31.41 1.71
N SER A 760 -19.74 -31.09 1.55
CA SER A 760 -20.64 -30.64 2.62
C SER A 760 -21.69 -31.70 2.99
N ALA A 761 -21.60 -32.91 2.42
CA ALA A 761 -22.59 -33.98 2.49
C ALA A 761 -22.06 -35.26 3.16
#